data_AF-A0A7G3AEI4-F1
#
_entry.id   AF-A0A7G3AEI4-F1
#
_cell.length_a   1.000
_cell.length_b   1.000
_cell.length_c   1.000
_cell.angle_alpha   90.00
_cell.angle_beta   90.00
_cell.angle_gamma   90.00
#
_symmetry.space_group_name_H-M   'P 1'
#
loop_
_entity.id
_entity.type
_entity.pdbx_description
1 polymer ?
#
loop_
_entity_poly.entity_id
_entity_poly.type
_entity_poly.pdbx_seq_one_letter_code
_entity_poly.pdbx_strand_id
1 'polypeptide(L)'
;MVSATREFAIVMLFILDPPVMCQFVQATVPPTLARGSVIEKVMHVQKTVVFSRDQDVYITCPEVSRIKMTQQHLHDAERCGELNDCQSCVSTSFGCTYCGGGACTKDKCREPLLDGNASIPVKEIDQCVRDPNPVCLQLHGCQACTANTQCHWDYEASRCKAAGNRTANDIVDTLPCPPACAALTSCENCTQGECIWCQNEQRCVDKNAYTASFPYGQCREWTTLSSKCRAAVSGKSQCGFYRTCSQCRDDPACGWCDDGSRTGLGKCLPGGDSGPQEEMECPAHRWHFTHCPSCQCNGHSTCLDGHVCRQPCGNLTTGPHCDKCRTGYWGNPVNGGTCQKCECNGQATHCNSETGKCYCSTKGLAGDHCEKCDATNHYHGDPSKGSCYYDLTIDYQFTFNLSKKDDRHFTQINFRNSPMKSDVDADFTIICSVPAKMNITIRTAGGPEKPLITGVNCSTFRHRFSKTEHLFGVEDNVTLTTFYVYVYEFQPPLWIQIAFSQYPKLNLQQFFITFSTCFLLLLLMAAILWKIKQKYDMFRRRQRLFVEMEQMASRPFSQVIVEIENRDYNELSPAVETIATVPKKRKKDAPSPIALEPCSGNRAAVLSLLVRLPTGGHQHAPPGQVAGLAVASALVTLGNPRRPSIEHPKEPKAKRKQSQH
;
A
#
# COMPACT_ATOMS: atom_id res chain seq x y z
N MET A 1 37.37 -53.51 -28.92
CA MET A 1 36.43 -53.33 -30.05
C MET A 1 36.42 -51.85 -30.38
N VAL A 2 36.59 -51.52 -31.66
CA VAL A 2 37.56 -50.52 -32.13
C VAL A 2 37.26 -49.07 -31.71
N SER A 3 38.32 -48.46 -31.19
CA SER A 3 38.47 -47.10 -30.68
C SER A 3 38.62 -46.08 -31.81
N ALA A 4 38.07 -44.87 -31.64
CA ALA A 4 38.79 -43.60 -31.70
C ALA A 4 37.89 -42.44 -32.19
N THR A 5 37.90 -41.38 -31.39
CA THR A 5 37.33 -40.05 -31.58
C THR A 5 38.18 -39.16 -32.50
N ARG A 6 37.54 -38.18 -33.19
CA ARG A 6 37.97 -36.77 -33.47
C ARG A 6 37.11 -36.19 -34.61
N GLU A 7 36.25 -35.20 -34.34
CA GLU A 7 36.44 -33.72 -34.37
C GLU A 7 36.06 -33.07 -35.71
N PHE A 8 35.60 -31.81 -35.60
CA PHE A 8 34.77 -31.00 -36.51
C PHE A 8 35.38 -30.60 -37.87
N ALA A 9 34.54 -30.43 -38.92
CA ALA A 9 34.37 -29.19 -39.73
C ALA A 9 33.51 -29.36 -41.01
N ILE A 10 32.35 -28.67 -41.05
CA ILE A 10 31.87 -27.66 -42.03
C ILE A 10 31.85 -27.93 -43.57
N VAL A 11 30.61 -28.00 -44.10
CA VAL A 11 30.02 -27.33 -45.30
C VAL A 11 30.29 -27.87 -46.73
N MET A 12 29.24 -28.42 -47.35
CA MET A 12 28.53 -27.87 -48.54
C MET A 12 27.57 -28.94 -49.12
N LEU A 13 26.28 -28.81 -48.86
CA LEU A 13 25.24 -29.50 -49.64
C LEU A 13 24.98 -28.64 -50.87
N PHE A 14 25.61 -29.00 -51.99
CA PHE A 14 25.20 -28.52 -53.30
C PHE A 14 23.83 -29.10 -53.63
N ILE A 15 22.84 -28.22 -53.72
CA ILE A 15 21.61 -28.48 -54.45
C ILE A 15 22.02 -28.68 -55.91
N LEU A 16 21.91 -29.91 -56.38
CA LEU A 16 21.91 -30.26 -57.80
C LEU A 16 20.55 -30.92 -58.08
N ASP A 17 19.58 -30.13 -58.53
CA ASP A 17 18.59 -30.64 -59.50
C ASP A 17 19.40 -31.14 -60.70
N PRO A 18 19.16 -32.36 -61.23
CA PRO A 18 18.01 -32.62 -62.12
C PRO A 18 17.64 -34.14 -62.20
N PRO A 19 16.90 -34.63 -63.22
CA PRO A 19 15.54 -34.29 -63.62
C PRO A 19 14.60 -35.53 -63.61
N VAL A 20 13.29 -35.25 -63.64
CA VAL A 20 12.27 -35.93 -64.45
C VAL A 20 12.40 -37.46 -64.58
N MET A 21 11.72 -38.21 -63.70
CA MET A 21 11.32 -39.57 -64.04
C MET A 21 10.06 -39.52 -64.92
N CYS A 22 10.25 -39.64 -66.24
CA CYS A 22 9.17 -40.05 -67.14
C CYS A 22 8.94 -41.56 -66.97
N GLN A 23 7.75 -41.96 -66.55
CA GLN A 23 7.29 -43.34 -66.73
C GLN A 23 7.10 -43.59 -68.24
N PHE A 24 7.75 -44.63 -68.75
CA PHE A 24 7.82 -45.04 -70.16
C PHE A 24 6.44 -45.36 -70.76
N VAL A 25 6.24 -44.95 -72.02
CA VAL A 25 5.31 -45.60 -72.95
C VAL A 25 6.09 -46.61 -73.79
N GLN A 26 5.51 -47.80 -73.92
CA GLN A 26 6.06 -49.00 -74.55
C GLN A 26 6.21 -48.84 -76.06
N ALA A 27 7.41 -49.05 -76.61
CA ALA A 27 7.62 -49.31 -78.04
C ALA A 27 8.74 -50.34 -78.23
N THR A 28 8.39 -51.49 -78.79
CA THR A 28 9.24 -52.64 -79.08
C THR A 28 10.09 -52.44 -80.34
N VAL A 29 11.42 -52.50 -80.26
CA VAL A 29 12.34 -52.91 -81.37
C VAL A 29 13.64 -53.53 -80.76
N PRO A 30 14.20 -54.65 -81.29
CA PRO A 30 15.11 -55.56 -80.59
C PRO A 30 16.63 -55.18 -80.64
N PRO A 31 17.51 -55.88 -79.89
CA PRO A 31 18.78 -55.35 -79.40
C PRO A 31 20.00 -55.80 -80.22
N THR A 32 20.96 -54.90 -80.46
CA THR A 32 22.37 -55.31 -80.67
C THR A 32 23.37 -54.27 -80.17
N LEU A 33 24.13 -54.71 -79.16
CA LEU A 33 25.56 -54.51 -78.89
C LEU A 33 26.26 -53.12 -78.94
N ALA A 34 26.89 -52.86 -77.80
CA ALA A 34 28.28 -52.41 -77.60
C ALA A 34 28.56 -50.93 -77.24
N ARG A 35 28.82 -50.76 -75.93
CA ARG A 35 30.03 -50.18 -75.32
C ARG A 35 30.61 -48.88 -75.91
N GLY A 36 30.52 -47.82 -75.11
CA GLY A 36 31.61 -46.86 -74.93
C GLY A 36 31.39 -45.46 -75.51
N SER A 37 31.50 -44.49 -74.62
CA SER A 37 31.96 -43.11 -74.87
C SER A 37 30.94 -42.06 -75.34
N VAL A 38 30.87 -41.01 -74.51
CA VAL A 38 30.52 -39.61 -74.82
C VAL A 38 29.06 -39.32 -75.14
N ILE A 39 28.38 -38.72 -74.15
CA ILE A 39 27.19 -37.90 -74.37
C ILE A 39 27.67 -36.64 -75.10
N GLU A 40 27.64 -36.66 -76.44
CA GLU A 40 27.61 -35.42 -77.19
C GLU A 40 26.31 -34.68 -76.85
N LYS A 41 26.44 -33.45 -76.36
CA LYS A 41 25.31 -32.52 -76.27
C LYS A 41 24.77 -32.33 -77.68
N VAL A 42 23.56 -32.84 -77.93
CA VAL A 42 22.76 -32.46 -79.10
C VAL A 42 22.44 -30.97 -78.97
N MET A 43 23.30 -30.13 -79.56
CA MET A 43 23.15 -28.67 -79.51
C MET A 43 22.25 -28.12 -80.63
N HIS A 44 21.77 -28.97 -81.53
CA HIS A 44 20.79 -28.58 -82.52
C HIS A 44 19.77 -29.68 -82.77
N VAL A 45 18.56 -29.47 -82.27
CA VAL A 45 17.38 -30.10 -82.87
C VAL A 45 17.08 -29.31 -84.14
N GLN A 46 17.11 -29.96 -85.30
CA GLN A 46 16.66 -29.34 -86.54
C GLN A 46 15.17 -28.99 -86.40
N LYS A 47 14.85 -27.70 -86.36
CA LYS A 47 13.48 -27.15 -86.27
C LYS A 47 12.55 -27.57 -87.41
N THR A 48 13.07 -28.24 -88.44
CA THR A 48 12.31 -28.67 -89.62
C THR A 48 11.50 -29.95 -89.39
N VAL A 49 11.71 -30.69 -88.28
CA VAL A 49 10.93 -31.90 -87.96
C VAL A 49 9.71 -31.60 -87.06
N VAL A 50 9.56 -30.37 -86.57
CA VAL A 50 8.41 -29.96 -85.72
C VAL A 50 7.18 -29.59 -86.56
N PHE A 51 7.32 -29.47 -87.90
CA PHE A 51 6.22 -29.10 -88.80
C PHE A 51 5.77 -30.22 -89.73
N SER A 52 6.15 -31.48 -89.47
CA SER A 52 5.47 -32.62 -90.09
C SER A 52 4.08 -32.79 -89.48
N ARG A 53 3.10 -32.80 -90.38
CA ARG A 53 1.69 -32.55 -90.15
C ARG A 53 0.95 -33.84 -89.76
N ASP A 54 1.40 -34.51 -88.71
CA ASP A 54 0.66 -35.61 -88.08
C ASP A 54 0.37 -35.27 -86.63
N GLN A 55 -0.93 -35.22 -86.31
CA GLN A 55 -1.49 -34.94 -84.99
C GLN A 55 -1.22 -36.13 -84.06
N ASP A 56 -0.08 -36.14 -83.40
CA ASP A 56 0.05 -36.83 -82.12
C ASP A 56 0.08 -35.77 -81.00
N VAL A 57 -0.81 -35.96 -80.01
CA VAL A 57 -1.03 -35.03 -78.90
C VAL A 57 0.23 -34.91 -78.06
N TYR A 58 1.00 -33.84 -78.26
CA TYR A 58 2.11 -33.51 -77.37
C TYR A 58 1.55 -32.95 -76.07
N ILE A 59 1.67 -33.70 -74.97
CA ILE A 59 1.46 -33.16 -73.63
C ILE A 59 2.71 -32.38 -73.25
N THR A 60 2.63 -31.05 -73.30
CA THR A 60 3.66 -30.16 -72.75
C THR A 60 3.74 -30.36 -71.23
N CYS A 61 4.96 -30.54 -70.72
CA CYS A 61 5.16 -30.54 -69.28
C CYS A 61 4.79 -29.15 -68.73
N PRO A 62 4.05 -29.07 -67.60
CA PRO A 62 3.75 -27.78 -66.98
C PRO A 62 5.06 -27.05 -66.65
N GLU A 63 5.12 -25.75 -66.92
CA GLU A 63 6.33 -24.92 -66.68
C GLU A 63 6.77 -24.90 -65.21
N VAL A 64 5.89 -25.33 -64.31
CA VAL A 64 6.07 -25.29 -62.86
C VAL A 64 5.97 -26.70 -62.29
N SER A 65 6.91 -27.08 -61.42
CA SER A 65 6.89 -28.41 -60.81
C SER A 65 5.62 -28.61 -59.97
N ARG A 66 5.10 -29.85 -59.95
CA ARG A 66 3.91 -30.21 -59.15
C ARG A 66 4.08 -29.79 -57.68
N ILE A 67 5.29 -29.95 -57.12
CA ILE A 67 5.61 -29.56 -55.74
C ILE A 67 5.37 -28.06 -55.53
N LYS A 68 5.85 -27.22 -56.45
CA LYS A 68 5.70 -25.76 -56.36
C LYS A 68 4.25 -25.33 -56.55
N MET A 69 3.50 -26.00 -57.43
CA MET A 69 2.05 -25.77 -57.56
C MET A 69 1.28 -26.16 -56.30
N THR A 70 1.63 -27.29 -55.66
CA THR A 70 1.00 -27.73 -54.41
C THR A 70 1.34 -26.80 -53.25
N GLN A 71 2.60 -26.35 -53.13
CA GLN A 71 2.99 -25.38 -52.10
C GLN A 71 2.23 -24.06 -52.25
N GLN A 72 2.09 -23.55 -53.47
CA GLN A 72 1.37 -22.31 -53.72
C GLN A 72 -0.13 -22.45 -53.44
N HIS A 73 -0.72 -23.60 -53.78
CA HIS A 73 -2.12 -23.89 -53.44
C HIS A 73 -2.36 -23.93 -51.93
N LEU A 74 -1.47 -24.58 -51.16
CA LEU A 74 -1.56 -24.63 -49.69
C LEU A 74 -1.42 -23.25 -49.05
N HIS A 75 -0.46 -22.45 -49.53
CA HIS A 75 -0.24 -21.09 -49.03
C HIS A 75 -1.41 -20.16 -49.35
N ASP A 76 -2.03 -20.31 -50.52
CA ASP A 76 -3.22 -19.53 -50.87
C ASP A 76 -4.45 -20.00 -50.08
N ALA A 77 -4.58 -21.30 -49.79
CA ALA A 77 -5.66 -21.82 -48.94
C ALA A 77 -5.56 -21.31 -47.50
N GLU A 78 -4.34 -21.23 -46.96
CA GLU A 78 -4.07 -20.63 -45.64
C GLU A 78 -4.44 -19.14 -45.63
N ARG A 79 -4.00 -18.37 -46.63
CA ARG A 79 -4.34 -16.94 -46.76
C ARG A 79 -5.84 -16.69 -46.92
N CYS A 80 -6.56 -17.55 -47.64
CA CYS A 80 -8.01 -17.47 -47.72
C CYS A 80 -8.64 -17.69 -46.33
N GLY A 81 -8.11 -18.63 -45.52
CA GLY A 81 -8.62 -18.94 -44.19
C GLY A 81 -8.48 -17.81 -43.15
N GLU A 82 -7.60 -16.83 -43.39
CA GLU A 82 -7.42 -15.67 -42.51
C GLU A 82 -8.49 -14.57 -42.70
N LEU A 83 -9.27 -14.63 -43.78
CA LEU A 83 -10.23 -13.59 -44.15
C LEU A 83 -11.63 -13.96 -43.66
N ASN A 84 -12.22 -13.08 -42.86
CA ASN A 84 -13.52 -13.34 -42.22
C ASN A 84 -14.68 -12.54 -42.84
N ASP A 85 -14.37 -11.56 -43.69
CA ASP A 85 -15.34 -10.69 -44.34
C ASP A 85 -15.57 -11.10 -45.81
N CYS A 86 -16.84 -11.07 -46.25
CA CYS A 86 -17.21 -11.52 -47.59
C CYS A 86 -16.49 -10.71 -48.68
N GLN A 87 -16.49 -9.39 -48.55
CA GLN A 87 -15.91 -8.50 -49.56
C GLN A 87 -14.38 -8.65 -49.61
N SER A 88 -13.75 -8.77 -48.45
CA SER A 88 -12.31 -9.01 -48.32
C SER A 88 -11.89 -10.37 -48.86
N CYS A 89 -12.70 -11.42 -48.66
CA CYS A 89 -12.45 -12.78 -49.15
C CYS A 89 -12.45 -12.86 -50.69
N VAL A 90 -13.48 -12.30 -51.33
CA VAL A 90 -13.69 -12.43 -52.80
C VAL A 90 -12.93 -11.40 -53.63
N SER A 91 -12.40 -10.34 -53.03
CA SER A 91 -11.56 -9.34 -53.73
C SER A 91 -10.09 -9.75 -53.83
N THR A 92 -9.72 -10.95 -53.35
CA THR A 92 -8.34 -11.44 -53.41
C THR A 92 -7.96 -11.98 -54.78
N SER A 93 -6.67 -11.85 -55.14
CA SER A 93 -6.10 -12.51 -56.33
C SER A 93 -5.89 -14.02 -56.16
N PHE A 94 -6.17 -14.58 -54.99
CA PHE A 94 -5.91 -15.99 -54.65
C PHE A 94 -7.04 -16.94 -55.05
N GLY A 95 -8.19 -16.40 -55.48
CA GLY A 95 -9.36 -17.17 -55.93
C GLY A 95 -10.16 -17.79 -54.78
N CYS A 96 -10.27 -17.09 -53.64
CA CYS A 96 -11.01 -17.57 -52.48
C CYS A 96 -12.53 -17.55 -52.70
N THR A 97 -13.25 -18.40 -51.97
CA THR A 97 -14.71 -18.51 -51.96
C THR A 97 -15.21 -18.29 -50.53
N TYR A 98 -16.19 -17.40 -50.34
CA TYR A 98 -16.80 -17.16 -49.04
C TYR A 98 -17.96 -18.13 -48.80
N CYS A 99 -17.93 -18.83 -47.67
CA CYS A 99 -18.84 -19.93 -47.33
C CYS A 99 -19.85 -19.58 -46.25
N GLY A 100 -20.12 -18.29 -46.01
CA GLY A 100 -21.04 -17.83 -44.98
C GLY A 100 -20.50 -17.98 -43.55
N GLY A 101 -21.11 -17.28 -42.59
CA GLY A 101 -20.75 -17.38 -41.16
C GLY A 101 -19.33 -16.92 -40.81
N GLY A 102 -18.67 -16.13 -41.66
CA GLY A 102 -17.31 -15.65 -41.47
C GLY A 102 -16.21 -16.58 -42.01
N ALA A 103 -16.56 -17.66 -42.72
CA ALA A 103 -15.59 -18.62 -43.25
C ALA A 103 -15.23 -18.35 -44.72
N CYS A 104 -13.93 -18.25 -45.03
CA CYS A 104 -13.39 -18.08 -46.38
C CYS A 104 -12.43 -19.23 -46.72
N THR A 105 -12.61 -19.88 -47.87
CA THR A 105 -11.83 -21.07 -48.27
C THR A 105 -11.41 -20.99 -49.74
N LYS A 106 -10.23 -21.54 -50.08
CA LYS A 106 -9.82 -21.68 -51.50
C LYS A 106 -10.57 -22.82 -52.19
N ASP A 107 -10.85 -23.88 -51.44
CA ASP A 107 -11.58 -25.06 -51.91
C ASP A 107 -13.10 -24.91 -51.76
N LYS A 108 -13.86 -25.93 -52.17
CA LYS A 108 -15.33 -25.94 -52.06
C LYS A 108 -15.78 -25.80 -50.61
N CYS A 109 -16.86 -25.04 -50.40
CA CYS A 109 -17.53 -24.97 -49.11
C CYS A 109 -17.96 -26.37 -48.66
N ARG A 110 -17.77 -26.66 -47.37
CA ARG A 110 -18.12 -27.96 -46.77
C ARG A 110 -19.63 -28.16 -46.85
N GLU A 111 -20.07 -29.32 -47.36
CA GLU A 111 -21.51 -29.67 -47.40
C GLU A 111 -22.11 -29.72 -45.98
N PRO A 112 -23.37 -29.29 -45.76
CA PRO A 112 -23.93 -29.20 -44.42
C PRO A 112 -24.25 -30.59 -43.87
N LEU A 113 -23.74 -30.90 -42.68
CA LEU A 113 -24.29 -31.97 -41.84
C LEU A 113 -25.50 -31.39 -41.12
N LEU A 114 -26.70 -31.84 -41.52
CA LEU A 114 -28.00 -31.69 -40.85
C LEU A 114 -28.12 -30.49 -39.90
N ASP A 115 -28.32 -29.29 -40.46
CA ASP A 115 -29.26 -28.28 -39.95
C ASP A 115 -29.33 -27.08 -40.90
N GLY A 116 -30.33 -27.11 -41.79
CA GLY A 116 -31.21 -25.98 -42.09
C GLY A 116 -30.71 -24.68 -42.75
N ASN A 117 -29.42 -24.43 -42.98
CA ASN A 117 -29.00 -23.26 -43.77
C ASN A 117 -27.78 -23.61 -44.64
N ALA A 118 -28.03 -23.96 -45.91
CA ALA A 118 -26.96 -24.07 -46.90
C ALA A 118 -26.38 -22.68 -47.17
N SER A 119 -25.12 -22.45 -46.80
CA SER A 119 -24.42 -21.24 -47.16
C SER A 119 -24.08 -21.27 -48.65
N ILE A 120 -24.62 -20.31 -49.40
CA ILE A 120 -24.37 -20.18 -50.84
C ILE A 120 -22.90 -19.75 -51.01
N PRO A 121 -22.07 -20.48 -51.77
CA PRO A 121 -20.69 -20.11 -52.01
C PRO A 121 -20.62 -18.81 -52.82
N VAL A 122 -20.05 -17.76 -52.25
CA VAL A 122 -19.89 -16.46 -52.90
C VAL A 122 -18.47 -16.35 -53.46
N LYS A 123 -18.37 -16.14 -54.77
CA LYS A 123 -17.09 -16.01 -55.49
C LYS A 123 -16.87 -14.62 -56.10
N GLU A 124 -17.95 -13.88 -56.28
CA GLU A 124 -17.91 -12.55 -56.89
C GLU A 124 -18.42 -11.50 -55.89
N ILE A 125 -17.87 -10.29 -55.99
CA ILE A 125 -18.05 -9.23 -54.99
C ILE A 125 -19.47 -8.63 -54.96
N ASP A 126 -20.19 -8.74 -56.06
CA ASP A 126 -21.58 -8.31 -56.23
C ASP A 126 -22.59 -9.18 -55.48
N GLN A 127 -22.20 -10.41 -55.12
CA GLN A 127 -23.01 -11.37 -54.37
C GLN A 127 -22.88 -11.21 -52.84
N CYS A 128 -21.99 -10.35 -52.36
CA CYS A 128 -21.86 -10.05 -50.93
C CYS A 128 -22.97 -9.09 -50.45
N VAL A 129 -23.59 -9.41 -49.30
CA VAL A 129 -24.51 -8.48 -48.62
C VAL A 129 -23.72 -7.25 -48.17
N ARG A 130 -24.09 -6.07 -48.67
CA ARG A 130 -23.44 -4.81 -48.27
C ARG A 130 -23.83 -4.46 -46.84
N ASP A 131 -22.90 -4.63 -45.91
CA ASP A 131 -23.00 -4.03 -44.58
C ASP A 131 -22.61 -2.54 -44.66
N PRO A 132 -23.49 -1.58 -44.32
CA PRO A 132 -23.14 -0.16 -44.29
C PRO A 132 -22.21 0.22 -43.12
N ASN A 133 -22.07 -0.62 -42.08
CA ASN A 133 -21.23 -0.35 -40.91
C ASN A 133 -19.78 0.05 -41.25
N PRO A 134 -19.01 -0.70 -42.05
CA PRO A 134 -17.63 -0.33 -42.38
C PRO A 134 -17.51 1.03 -43.08
N VAL A 135 -18.49 1.39 -43.92
CA VAL A 135 -18.52 2.69 -44.61
C VAL A 135 -18.82 3.81 -43.63
N CYS A 136 -19.81 3.63 -42.74
CA CYS A 136 -20.14 4.62 -41.72
C CYS A 136 -18.98 4.82 -40.74
N LEU A 137 -18.26 3.76 -40.36
CA LEU A 137 -17.11 3.84 -39.46
C LEU A 137 -15.93 4.65 -40.05
N GLN A 138 -15.83 4.77 -41.38
CA GLN A 138 -14.84 5.61 -42.06
C GLN A 138 -15.22 7.10 -42.10
N LEU A 139 -16.48 7.45 -41.82
CA LEU A 139 -16.95 8.83 -41.78
C LEU A 139 -16.68 9.43 -40.39
N HIS A 140 -15.55 10.09 -40.24
CA HIS A 140 -15.09 10.63 -38.96
C HIS A 140 -15.73 11.96 -38.54
N GLY A 141 -16.47 12.64 -39.43
CA GLY A 141 -17.08 13.94 -39.16
C GLY A 141 -18.60 13.89 -39.16
N CYS A 142 -19.25 14.68 -38.29
CA CYS A 142 -20.71 14.79 -38.19
C CYS A 142 -21.36 15.15 -39.53
N GLN A 143 -20.80 16.13 -40.26
CA GLN A 143 -21.30 16.52 -41.58
C GLN A 143 -21.11 15.43 -42.64
N ALA A 144 -19.96 14.74 -42.63
CA ALA A 144 -19.71 13.63 -43.56
C ALA A 144 -20.63 12.43 -43.27
N CYS A 145 -20.91 12.17 -42.00
CA CYS A 145 -21.81 11.11 -41.56
C CYS A 145 -23.27 11.39 -41.89
N THR A 146 -23.76 12.60 -41.58
CA THR A 146 -25.14 13.02 -41.85
C THR A 146 -25.44 13.19 -43.35
N ALA A 147 -24.40 13.38 -44.18
CA ALA A 147 -24.54 13.36 -45.64
C ALA A 147 -24.86 11.95 -46.20
N ASN A 148 -24.56 10.87 -45.46
CA ASN A 148 -24.87 9.51 -45.86
C ASN A 148 -26.15 9.00 -45.20
N THR A 149 -27.17 8.68 -46.01
CA THR A 149 -28.48 8.24 -45.54
C THR A 149 -28.48 6.88 -44.82
N GLN A 150 -27.42 6.09 -44.98
CA GLN A 150 -27.25 4.78 -44.33
C GLN A 150 -26.52 4.89 -42.98
N CYS A 151 -26.14 6.10 -42.55
CA CYS A 151 -25.36 6.35 -41.36
C CYS A 151 -26.04 7.36 -40.44
N HIS A 152 -25.75 7.30 -39.14
CA HIS A 152 -26.15 8.31 -38.18
C HIS A 152 -24.96 8.69 -37.30
N TRP A 153 -24.91 9.97 -36.93
CA TRP A 153 -23.90 10.47 -36.01
C TRP A 153 -24.33 10.21 -34.57
N ASP A 154 -23.48 9.53 -33.81
CA ASP A 154 -23.65 9.34 -32.38
C ASP A 154 -22.91 10.46 -31.64
N TYR A 155 -23.65 11.36 -31.00
CA TYR A 155 -23.11 12.50 -30.26
C TYR A 155 -22.42 12.11 -28.95
N GLU A 156 -22.85 11.03 -28.29
CA GLU A 156 -22.23 10.56 -27.04
C GLU A 156 -20.87 9.91 -27.33
N ALA A 157 -20.79 9.13 -28.42
CA ALA A 157 -19.56 8.47 -28.82
C ALA A 157 -18.67 9.33 -29.74
N SER A 158 -19.17 10.47 -30.24
CA SER A 158 -18.53 11.30 -31.29
C SER A 158 -18.07 10.50 -32.51
N ARG A 159 -18.91 9.56 -32.97
CA ARG A 159 -18.59 8.62 -34.05
C ARG A 159 -19.79 8.34 -34.93
N CYS A 160 -19.53 8.07 -36.20
CA CYS A 160 -20.55 7.66 -37.14
C CYS A 160 -20.82 6.14 -37.04
N LYS A 161 -22.09 5.75 -37.01
CA LYS A 161 -22.57 4.36 -36.93
C LYS A 161 -23.56 4.10 -38.06
N ALA A 162 -23.73 2.84 -38.48
CA ALA A 162 -24.81 2.54 -39.42
C ALA A 162 -26.16 2.89 -38.80
N ALA A 163 -27.00 3.52 -39.59
CA ALA A 163 -28.42 3.57 -39.29
C ALA A 163 -28.96 2.15 -39.54
N GLY A 164 -29.14 1.36 -38.47
CA GLY A 164 -29.89 0.11 -38.59
C GLY A 164 -31.34 0.37 -39.05
N ASN A 165 -32.19 -0.66 -39.07
CA ASN A 165 -33.63 -0.51 -39.33
C ASN A 165 -34.33 0.31 -38.24
N ARG A 166 -34.11 1.63 -38.23
CA ARG A 166 -34.88 2.59 -37.44
C ARG A 166 -36.15 2.92 -38.21
N THR A 167 -37.28 2.57 -37.61
CA THR A 167 -38.59 3.11 -38.01
C THR A 167 -38.61 4.61 -37.74
N ALA A 168 -39.43 5.34 -38.49
CA ALA A 168 -39.49 6.80 -38.59
C ALA A 168 -39.77 7.59 -37.28
N ASN A 169 -39.70 6.97 -36.09
CA ASN A 169 -39.91 7.61 -34.79
C ASN A 169 -38.64 8.03 -34.04
N ASP A 170 -37.43 7.73 -34.55
CA ASP A 170 -36.15 8.23 -33.98
C ASP A 170 -35.66 9.54 -34.64
N ILE A 171 -36.55 10.28 -35.33
CA ILE A 171 -36.24 11.54 -36.06
C ILE A 171 -36.28 12.78 -35.12
N VAL A 172 -36.28 12.60 -33.80
CA VAL A 172 -36.34 13.71 -32.84
C VAL A 172 -35.04 13.80 -32.06
N ASP A 173 -33.99 14.26 -32.74
CA ASP A 173 -32.98 15.18 -32.20
C ASP A 173 -31.92 15.44 -33.29
N THR A 174 -32.31 16.20 -34.31
CA THR A 174 -31.33 16.78 -35.24
C THR A 174 -30.71 18.00 -34.57
N LEU A 175 -29.87 17.79 -33.55
CA LEU A 175 -28.92 18.82 -33.17
C LEU A 175 -28.10 19.16 -34.42
N PRO A 176 -27.93 20.45 -34.77
CA PRO A 176 -27.14 20.84 -35.92
C PRO A 176 -25.66 20.47 -35.67
N CYS A 177 -25.02 19.84 -36.66
CA CYS A 177 -23.60 19.52 -36.57
C CYS A 177 -22.77 20.79 -36.32
N PRO A 178 -21.70 20.73 -35.51
CA PRO A 178 -20.76 21.83 -35.36
C PRO A 178 -20.13 22.20 -36.72
N PRO A 179 -19.68 23.46 -36.89
CA PRO A 179 -19.04 23.89 -38.13
C PRO A 179 -17.78 23.07 -38.41
N ALA A 180 -17.54 22.74 -39.70
CA ALA A 180 -16.30 22.09 -40.13
C ALA A 180 -15.07 22.90 -39.68
N CYS A 181 -13.98 22.21 -39.36
CA CYS A 181 -12.71 22.88 -39.01
C CYS A 181 -12.29 23.88 -40.09
N ALA A 182 -12.46 23.54 -41.37
CA ALA A 182 -12.13 24.43 -42.48
C ALA A 182 -12.90 25.77 -42.51
N ALA A 183 -14.05 25.87 -41.85
CA ALA A 183 -14.82 27.12 -41.74
C ALA A 183 -14.28 28.05 -40.64
N LEU A 184 -13.43 27.53 -39.74
CA LEU A 184 -12.84 28.29 -38.65
C LEU A 184 -11.57 28.98 -39.15
N THR A 185 -11.60 30.30 -39.26
CA THR A 185 -10.50 31.13 -39.79
C THR A 185 -9.62 31.76 -38.71
N SER A 186 -9.90 31.48 -37.44
CA SER A 186 -9.14 32.01 -36.30
C SER A 186 -8.60 30.86 -35.46
N CYS A 187 -7.36 31.02 -34.97
CA CYS A 187 -6.74 30.04 -34.07
C CYS A 187 -7.55 29.81 -32.80
N GLU A 188 -8.07 30.86 -32.19
CA GLU A 188 -8.84 30.72 -30.94
C GLU A 188 -10.10 29.89 -31.17
N ASN A 189 -10.85 30.16 -32.24
CA ASN A 189 -12.04 29.40 -32.57
C ASN A 189 -11.71 27.97 -33.01
N CYS A 190 -10.59 27.77 -33.71
CA CYS A 190 -10.13 26.44 -34.13
C CYS A 190 -9.73 25.55 -32.95
N THR A 191 -9.04 26.12 -31.96
CA THR A 191 -8.50 25.40 -30.79
C THR A 191 -9.52 25.19 -29.67
N GLN A 192 -10.76 25.68 -29.83
CA GLN A 192 -11.88 25.38 -28.94
C GLN A 192 -12.52 24.01 -29.22
N GLY A 193 -12.25 23.40 -30.37
CA GLY A 193 -12.78 22.08 -30.77
C GLY A 193 -11.69 21.05 -31.08
N GLU A 194 -12.10 19.89 -31.60
CA GLU A 194 -11.22 18.78 -32.04
C GLU A 194 -10.53 19.06 -33.40
N CYS A 195 -10.08 20.30 -33.60
CA CYS A 195 -9.41 20.74 -34.82
C CYS A 195 -7.95 21.06 -34.57
N ILE A 196 -7.16 21.03 -35.63
CA ILE A 196 -5.76 21.42 -35.64
C ILE A 196 -5.63 22.77 -36.32
N TRP A 197 -5.05 23.75 -35.62
CA TRP A 197 -4.70 25.03 -36.22
C TRP A 197 -3.27 24.99 -36.77
N CYS A 198 -3.12 25.24 -38.06
CA CYS A 198 -1.82 25.47 -38.67
C CYS A 198 -1.48 26.95 -38.69
N GLN A 199 -0.42 27.34 -37.98
CA GLN A 199 -0.11 28.75 -37.78
C GLN A 199 0.40 29.45 -39.04
N ASN A 200 1.30 28.81 -39.79
CA ASN A 200 1.93 29.44 -40.96
C ASN A 200 0.98 29.51 -42.16
N GLU A 201 0.10 28.52 -42.32
CA GLU A 201 -0.92 28.52 -43.38
C GLU A 201 -2.18 29.29 -43.00
N GLN A 202 -2.32 29.69 -41.73
CA GLN A 202 -3.52 30.32 -41.17
C GLN A 202 -4.80 29.52 -41.45
N ARG A 203 -4.69 28.19 -41.37
CA ARG A 203 -5.75 27.25 -41.74
C ARG A 203 -6.04 26.30 -40.60
N CYS A 204 -7.33 26.18 -40.29
CA CYS A 204 -7.85 25.16 -39.39
C CYS A 204 -8.20 23.90 -40.19
N VAL A 205 -7.74 22.74 -39.74
CA VAL A 205 -8.01 21.46 -40.41
C VAL A 205 -8.41 20.40 -39.39
N ASP A 206 -9.19 19.42 -39.82
CA ASP A 206 -9.49 18.24 -39.01
C ASP A 206 -8.22 17.44 -38.71
N LYS A 207 -8.14 16.89 -37.48
CA LYS A 207 -7.00 16.08 -37.04
C LYS A 207 -6.67 14.92 -37.98
N ASN A 208 -7.71 14.27 -38.52
CA ASN A 208 -7.58 13.12 -39.44
C ASN A 208 -7.28 13.54 -40.88
N ALA A 209 -7.45 14.82 -41.22
CA ALA A 209 -7.17 15.38 -42.54
C ALA A 209 -5.79 16.05 -42.62
N TYR A 210 -5.02 16.13 -41.52
CA TYR A 210 -3.75 16.85 -41.46
C TYR A 210 -2.76 16.40 -42.55
N THR A 211 -2.53 15.09 -42.68
CA THR A 211 -1.57 14.52 -43.65
C THR A 211 -1.99 14.77 -45.10
N ALA A 212 -3.29 14.74 -45.39
CA ALA A 212 -3.84 15.02 -46.72
C ALA A 212 -3.91 16.52 -47.03
N SER A 213 -4.13 17.36 -46.01
CA SER A 213 -4.28 18.81 -46.16
C SER A 213 -2.94 19.53 -46.30
N PHE A 214 -1.87 18.97 -45.73
CA PHE A 214 -0.52 19.53 -45.76
C PHE A 214 0.50 18.53 -46.31
N PRO A 215 0.41 18.17 -47.60
CA PRO A 215 1.36 17.27 -48.22
C PRO A 215 2.77 17.88 -48.13
N TYR A 216 3.79 17.05 -47.92
CA TYR A 216 5.19 17.47 -47.81
C TYR A 216 5.50 18.44 -46.64
N GLY A 217 4.63 18.52 -45.63
CA GLY A 217 4.91 19.31 -44.43
C GLY A 217 4.73 20.82 -44.62
N GLN A 218 3.80 21.24 -45.48
CA GLN A 218 3.43 22.65 -45.66
C GLN A 218 3.09 23.34 -44.33
N CYS A 219 2.48 22.61 -43.40
CA CYS A 219 2.27 23.10 -42.05
C CYS A 219 3.51 22.86 -41.18
N ARG A 220 4.23 23.94 -40.84
CA ARG A 220 5.49 23.90 -40.07
C ARG A 220 5.26 23.58 -38.59
N GLU A 221 4.25 24.20 -37.99
CA GLU A 221 3.84 23.98 -36.61
C GLU A 221 2.32 24.03 -36.52
N TRP A 222 1.77 23.12 -35.73
CA TRP A 222 0.34 23.09 -35.45
C TRP A 222 0.06 23.06 -33.95
N THR A 223 -1.09 23.58 -33.56
CA THR A 223 -1.54 23.60 -32.17
C THR A 223 -3.01 23.24 -32.04
N THR A 224 -3.35 22.59 -30.94
CA THR A 224 -4.72 22.38 -30.45
C THR A 224 -4.98 23.19 -29.17
N LEU A 225 -3.97 23.90 -28.67
CA LEU A 225 -4.03 24.67 -27.42
C LEU A 225 -4.26 26.15 -27.73
N SER A 226 -5.35 26.70 -27.20
CA SER A 226 -5.68 28.13 -27.32
C SER A 226 -4.58 29.04 -26.74
N SER A 227 -3.88 28.62 -25.67
CA SER A 227 -2.75 29.38 -25.10
C SER A 227 -1.52 29.49 -26.02
N LYS A 228 -1.44 28.64 -27.05
CA LYS A 228 -0.40 28.68 -28.08
C LYS A 228 -0.87 29.41 -29.35
N CYS A 229 -2.09 29.95 -29.36
CA CYS A 229 -2.56 30.76 -30.46
C CYS A 229 -1.79 32.08 -30.52
N ARG A 230 -0.90 32.18 -31.52
CA ARG A 230 -0.16 33.41 -31.80
C ARG A 230 -1.09 34.32 -32.62
N ALA A 231 -1.78 35.26 -31.98
CA ALA A 231 -2.69 36.16 -32.69
C ALA A 231 -1.89 37.06 -33.66
N ALA A 232 -2.13 36.94 -34.97
CA ALA A 232 -1.70 37.95 -35.95
C ALA A 232 -2.56 39.20 -35.72
N VAL A 233 -2.11 40.13 -34.88
CA VAL A 233 -2.92 41.32 -34.57
C VAL A 233 -3.11 42.25 -35.79
N SER A 234 -2.46 42.03 -36.95
CA SER A 234 -2.64 42.89 -38.13
C SER A 234 -2.11 42.31 -39.46
N GLY A 235 -2.20 41.00 -39.69
CA GLY A 235 -1.69 40.42 -40.96
C GLY A 235 -0.18 40.63 -41.21
N LYS A 236 0.57 41.08 -40.19
CA LYS A 236 2.03 41.09 -40.15
C LYS A 236 2.52 39.74 -39.66
N SER A 237 3.73 39.38 -40.08
CA SER A 237 4.41 38.14 -39.68
C SER A 237 4.46 37.97 -38.16
N GLN A 238 4.48 36.71 -37.72
CA GLN A 238 4.45 36.32 -36.31
C GLN A 238 5.80 36.46 -35.59
N CYS A 239 6.84 36.92 -36.30
CA CYS A 239 8.21 37.00 -35.82
C CYS A 239 8.32 37.86 -34.56
N GLY A 240 7.54 38.95 -34.46
CA GLY A 240 7.57 39.86 -33.31
C GLY A 240 7.20 39.23 -31.94
N PHE A 241 6.66 38.01 -31.92
CA PHE A 241 6.44 37.27 -30.67
C PHE A 241 7.74 36.79 -30.02
N TYR A 242 8.74 36.44 -30.83
CA TYR A 242 10.01 35.92 -30.33
C TYR A 242 10.85 37.04 -29.73
N ARG A 243 11.16 36.90 -28.43
CA ARG A 243 11.94 37.89 -27.68
C ARG A 243 13.42 37.57 -27.60
N THR A 244 13.86 36.41 -28.06
CA THR A 244 15.28 36.06 -28.13
C THR A 244 15.69 35.78 -29.56
N CYS A 245 16.95 36.07 -29.90
CA CYS A 245 17.48 35.73 -31.21
C CYS A 245 17.41 34.21 -31.50
N SER A 246 17.68 33.37 -30.50
CA SER A 246 17.60 31.91 -30.66
C SER A 246 16.20 31.46 -31.07
N GLN A 247 15.17 31.89 -30.35
CA GLN A 247 13.78 31.54 -30.68
C GLN A 247 13.33 32.13 -32.02
N CYS A 248 13.81 33.32 -32.35
CA CYS A 248 13.50 33.97 -33.62
C CYS A 248 14.03 33.16 -34.80
N ARG A 249 15.28 32.68 -34.71
CA ARG A 249 15.93 31.89 -35.75
C ARG A 249 15.35 30.48 -35.91
N ASP A 250 14.78 29.93 -34.84
CA ASP A 250 14.12 28.62 -34.92
C ASP A 250 12.92 28.65 -35.89
N ASP A 251 12.34 29.83 -36.18
CA ASP A 251 11.37 30.01 -37.26
C ASP A 251 12.08 30.42 -38.57
N PRO A 252 12.05 29.57 -39.61
CA PRO A 252 12.74 29.85 -40.88
C PRO A 252 12.10 30.98 -41.71
N ALA A 253 10.96 31.54 -41.30
CA ALA A 253 10.40 32.76 -41.90
C ALA A 253 10.83 34.05 -41.19
N CYS A 254 11.66 33.95 -40.16
CA CYS A 254 12.07 35.06 -39.31
C CYS A 254 13.59 35.22 -39.23
N GLY A 255 14.02 36.43 -38.95
CA GLY A 255 15.41 36.73 -38.61
C GLY A 255 15.50 37.83 -37.55
N TRP A 256 16.62 37.83 -36.82
CA TRP A 256 16.85 38.77 -35.73
C TRP A 256 17.52 40.03 -36.25
N CYS A 257 16.94 41.19 -35.93
CA CYS A 257 17.55 42.49 -36.18
C CYS A 257 18.18 43.01 -34.89
N ASP A 258 19.50 43.10 -34.85
CA ASP A 258 20.24 43.69 -33.73
C ASP A 258 20.06 45.21 -33.69
N ASP A 259 19.87 45.78 -32.50
CA ASP A 259 19.67 47.23 -32.35
C ASP A 259 20.98 48.04 -32.44
N GLY A 260 22.14 47.39 -32.43
CA GLY A 260 23.47 48.01 -32.47
C GLY A 260 23.99 48.48 -31.11
N SER A 261 23.26 48.25 -30.02
CA SER A 261 23.66 48.67 -28.66
C SER A 261 24.83 47.87 -28.09
N ARG A 262 25.17 46.72 -28.71
CA ARG A 262 26.12 45.71 -28.19
C ARG A 262 25.75 45.19 -26.80
N THR A 263 24.45 45.16 -26.53
CA THR A 263 23.88 44.55 -25.31
C THR A 263 23.07 43.29 -25.61
N GLY A 264 22.91 42.96 -26.91
CA GLY A 264 22.09 41.83 -27.38
C GLY A 264 20.59 42.13 -27.47
N LEU A 265 20.22 43.41 -27.49
CA LEU A 265 18.87 43.85 -27.77
C LEU A 265 18.56 43.78 -29.26
N GLY A 266 17.32 43.49 -29.59
CA GLY A 266 16.89 43.44 -30.98
C GLY A 266 15.41 43.15 -31.16
N LYS A 267 15.03 42.97 -32.43
CA LYS A 267 13.66 42.67 -32.83
C LYS A 267 13.67 41.50 -33.79
N CYS A 268 12.74 40.57 -33.60
CA CYS A 268 12.52 39.50 -34.56
C CYS A 268 11.57 39.98 -35.66
N LEU A 269 12.01 39.95 -36.91
CA LEU A 269 11.30 40.47 -38.07
C LEU A 269 11.15 39.38 -39.14
N PRO A 270 10.17 39.48 -40.04
CA PRO A 270 10.07 38.55 -41.16
C PRO A 270 11.24 38.72 -42.11
N GLY A 271 11.76 37.62 -42.62
CA GLY A 271 12.85 37.64 -43.59
C GLY A 271 13.56 36.31 -43.69
N GLY A 272 14.51 36.25 -44.61
CA GLY A 272 15.32 35.07 -44.87
C GLY A 272 16.80 35.41 -44.92
N ASP A 273 17.58 34.52 -45.53
CA ASP A 273 19.02 34.71 -45.72
C ASP A 273 19.35 35.96 -46.56
N SER A 274 18.46 36.32 -47.49
CA SER A 274 18.59 37.51 -48.33
C SER A 274 18.34 38.84 -47.59
N GLY A 275 17.87 38.81 -46.34
CA GLY A 275 17.54 40.00 -45.57
C GLY A 275 16.11 40.00 -45.01
N PRO A 276 15.73 41.08 -44.28
CA PRO A 276 14.36 41.28 -43.84
C PRO A 276 13.42 41.47 -45.04
N GLN A 277 12.15 41.11 -44.88
CA GLN A 277 11.12 41.29 -45.90
C GLN A 277 10.91 42.78 -46.25
N GLU A 278 11.03 43.66 -45.26
CA GLU A 278 11.05 45.12 -45.44
C GLU A 278 12.47 45.65 -45.18
N GLU A 279 13.22 45.94 -46.25
CA GLU A 279 14.65 46.28 -46.20
C GLU A 279 14.97 47.54 -45.37
N MET A 280 14.02 48.48 -45.26
CA MET A 280 14.17 49.70 -44.46
C MET A 280 14.07 49.45 -42.95
N GLU A 281 13.55 48.29 -42.52
CA GLU A 281 13.30 47.99 -41.11
C GLU A 281 14.56 47.46 -40.38
N CYS A 282 15.50 46.85 -41.10
CA CYS A 282 16.78 46.40 -40.56
C CYS A 282 17.93 46.46 -41.58
N PRO A 283 19.04 47.16 -41.30
CA PRO A 283 20.21 47.15 -42.17
C PRO A 283 20.86 45.76 -42.28
N ALA A 284 21.35 45.41 -43.47
CA ALA A 284 21.94 44.10 -43.76
C ALA A 284 23.07 43.67 -42.79
N HIS A 285 23.88 44.61 -42.29
CA HIS A 285 24.97 44.31 -41.34
C HIS A 285 24.50 43.99 -39.91
N ARG A 286 23.23 44.25 -39.59
CA ARG A 286 22.58 43.93 -38.29
C ARG A 286 21.52 42.83 -38.43
N TRP A 287 21.43 42.23 -39.62
CA TRP A 287 20.50 41.15 -39.90
C TRP A 287 21.14 39.80 -39.57
N HIS A 288 20.50 39.06 -38.68
CA HIS A 288 20.97 37.81 -38.13
C HIS A 288 19.96 36.69 -38.44
N PHE A 289 20.13 36.05 -39.59
CA PHE A 289 19.30 34.91 -40.02
C PHE A 289 19.90 33.57 -39.60
N THR A 290 21.19 33.33 -39.88
CA THR A 290 21.84 32.03 -39.60
C THR A 290 22.52 31.98 -38.22
N HIS A 291 23.00 33.12 -37.72
CA HIS A 291 23.75 33.22 -36.47
C HIS A 291 23.30 34.43 -35.66
N CYS A 292 23.18 34.27 -34.36
CA CYS A 292 22.86 35.37 -33.47
C CYS A 292 24.03 36.35 -33.28
N PRO A 293 23.75 37.61 -32.88
CA PRO A 293 24.78 38.54 -32.47
C PRO A 293 25.69 37.91 -31.42
N SER A 294 26.99 38.23 -31.47
CA SER A 294 27.95 37.69 -30.52
C SER A 294 27.56 38.04 -29.08
N CYS A 295 27.06 39.27 -28.86
CA CYS A 295 26.68 39.74 -27.54
C CYS A 295 25.20 39.52 -27.29
N GLN A 296 24.85 38.77 -26.24
CA GLN A 296 23.48 38.43 -25.86
C GLN A 296 23.28 38.63 -24.35
N CYS A 297 23.22 39.89 -23.92
CA CYS A 297 23.08 40.29 -22.52
C CYS A 297 21.70 40.86 -22.18
N ASN A 298 20.71 40.65 -23.07
CA ASN A 298 19.33 41.07 -22.91
C ASN A 298 19.15 42.57 -22.59
N GLY A 299 20.09 43.45 -22.97
CA GLY A 299 20.02 44.88 -22.63
C GLY A 299 20.54 45.26 -21.25
N HIS A 300 21.04 44.31 -20.47
CA HIS A 300 21.41 44.52 -19.07
C HIS A 300 22.92 44.50 -18.82
N SER A 301 23.71 44.27 -19.86
CA SER A 301 25.18 44.42 -19.84
C SER A 301 25.71 44.58 -21.26
N THR A 302 27.02 44.79 -21.39
CA THR A 302 27.76 44.86 -22.67
C THR A 302 28.82 43.77 -22.73
N CYS A 303 29.24 43.39 -23.94
CA CYS A 303 30.33 42.43 -24.16
C CYS A 303 31.59 43.13 -24.66
N LEU A 304 32.73 42.94 -23.97
CA LEU A 304 34.03 43.48 -24.38
C LEU A 304 34.71 42.55 -25.40
N ASP A 305 34.68 41.24 -25.18
CA ASP A 305 35.25 40.20 -26.05
C ASP A 305 34.22 39.59 -27.01
N GLY A 306 33.15 40.34 -27.30
CA GLY A 306 32.09 39.93 -28.22
C GLY A 306 31.08 38.92 -27.65
N HIS A 307 31.47 37.96 -26.80
CA HIS A 307 30.60 36.82 -26.44
C HIS A 307 30.14 36.75 -24.98
N VAL A 308 30.85 37.39 -24.05
CA VAL A 308 30.58 37.26 -22.61
C VAL A 308 30.06 38.58 -22.05
N CYS A 309 28.94 38.53 -21.32
CA CYS A 309 28.38 39.68 -20.65
C CYS A 309 29.23 40.11 -19.46
N ARG A 310 29.52 41.42 -19.38
CA ARG A 310 30.23 41.99 -18.24
C ARG A 310 29.41 41.80 -16.96
N GLN A 311 30.05 41.23 -15.94
CA GLN A 311 29.45 41.07 -14.62
C GLN A 311 29.93 42.19 -13.67
N PRO A 312 29.12 42.61 -12.67
CA PRO A 312 27.74 42.19 -12.44
C PRO A 312 26.75 42.80 -13.47
N CYS A 313 25.69 42.07 -13.78
CA CYS A 313 24.61 42.57 -14.63
C CYS A 313 23.89 43.79 -14.02
N GLY A 314 23.39 44.67 -14.89
CA GLY A 314 22.55 45.82 -14.54
C GLY A 314 21.08 45.47 -14.32
N ASN A 315 20.25 46.50 -14.09
CA ASN A 315 18.78 46.40 -14.02
C ASN A 315 18.20 45.27 -13.16
N LEU A 316 18.87 44.95 -12.04
CA LEU A 316 18.42 43.92 -11.09
C LEU A 316 18.45 42.49 -11.65
N THR A 317 19.27 42.22 -12.66
CA THR A 317 19.41 40.90 -13.30
C THR A 317 20.70 40.17 -12.87
N THR A 318 20.79 38.89 -13.21
CA THR A 318 21.90 37.98 -12.92
C THR A 318 22.00 36.89 -13.99
N GLY A 319 23.06 36.09 -13.92
CA GLY A 319 23.35 35.01 -14.86
C GLY A 319 24.34 35.44 -15.94
N PRO A 320 24.86 34.47 -16.72
CA PRO A 320 25.87 34.72 -17.75
C PRO A 320 25.36 35.62 -18.88
N HIS A 321 24.05 35.64 -19.12
CA HIS A 321 23.39 36.44 -20.16
C HIS A 321 22.48 37.54 -19.60
N CYS A 322 22.54 37.79 -18.29
CA CYS A 322 21.67 38.73 -17.59
C CYS A 322 20.16 38.47 -17.87
N ASP A 323 19.81 37.20 -18.05
CA ASP A 323 18.52 36.68 -18.48
C ASP A 323 17.61 36.29 -17.31
N LYS A 324 18.08 36.45 -16.06
CA LYS A 324 17.34 36.08 -14.85
C LYS A 324 17.29 37.25 -13.88
N CYS A 325 16.18 37.39 -13.17
CA CYS A 325 16.11 38.36 -12.06
C CYS A 325 16.99 37.91 -10.89
N ARG A 326 17.60 38.87 -10.20
CA ARG A 326 18.35 38.61 -8.96
C ARG A 326 17.44 38.03 -7.89
N THR A 327 18.03 37.29 -6.94
CA THR A 327 17.31 36.77 -5.78
C THR A 327 16.58 37.89 -5.04
N GLY A 328 15.28 37.71 -4.77
CA GLY A 328 14.41 38.73 -4.18
C GLY A 328 13.73 39.65 -5.21
N TYR A 329 13.89 39.36 -6.51
CA TYR A 329 13.23 40.01 -7.62
C TYR A 329 12.62 38.98 -8.57
N TRP A 330 11.60 39.39 -9.31
CA TRP A 330 10.86 38.54 -10.24
C TRP A 330 10.47 39.30 -11.51
N GLY A 331 10.14 38.56 -12.57
CA GLY A 331 9.80 39.11 -13.88
C GLY A 331 10.57 38.41 -15.00
N ASN A 332 10.40 38.91 -16.23
CA ASN A 332 11.09 38.39 -17.40
C ASN A 332 12.02 39.48 -17.97
N PRO A 333 13.34 39.43 -17.71
CA PRO A 333 14.30 40.44 -18.17
C PRO A 333 14.73 40.26 -19.63
N VAL A 334 14.23 39.25 -20.35
CA VAL A 334 14.65 38.96 -21.72
C VAL A 334 14.40 40.15 -22.64
N ASN A 335 15.41 40.49 -23.45
CA ASN A 335 15.39 41.55 -24.45
C ASN A 335 14.87 42.91 -23.94
N GLY A 336 15.49 43.41 -22.86
CA GLY A 336 15.19 44.71 -22.27
C GLY A 336 13.99 44.69 -21.34
N GLY A 337 13.56 43.50 -20.92
CA GLY A 337 12.55 43.32 -19.89
C GLY A 337 13.00 43.88 -18.54
N THR A 338 12.10 43.89 -17.56
CA THR A 338 12.39 44.46 -16.24
C THR A 338 12.11 43.46 -15.13
N CYS A 339 12.88 43.60 -14.06
CA CYS A 339 12.70 42.84 -12.83
C CYS A 339 12.09 43.75 -11.76
N GLN A 340 11.11 43.22 -11.04
CA GLN A 340 10.41 43.89 -9.94
C GLN A 340 10.78 43.24 -8.62
N LYS A 341 10.76 44.02 -7.54
CA LYS A 341 11.06 43.51 -6.20
C LYS A 341 9.95 42.57 -5.74
N CYS A 342 10.30 41.50 -5.03
CA CYS A 342 9.30 40.68 -4.35
C CYS A 342 8.59 41.51 -3.27
N GLU A 343 7.27 41.64 -3.37
CA GLU A 343 6.44 42.38 -2.40
C GLU A 343 5.70 41.40 -1.50
N CYS A 344 6.37 40.89 -0.46
CA CYS A 344 5.82 39.83 0.39
C CYS A 344 5.33 40.32 1.76
N ASN A 345 4.92 41.59 1.88
CA ASN A 345 4.40 42.19 3.12
C ASN A 345 5.31 42.01 4.37
N GLY A 346 6.63 41.90 4.17
CA GLY A 346 7.57 41.63 5.26
C GLY A 346 7.56 40.18 5.80
N GLN A 347 6.75 39.30 5.22
CA GLN A 347 6.58 37.90 5.62
C GLN A 347 7.44 36.92 4.80
N ALA A 348 8.17 37.43 3.81
CA ALA A 348 9.19 36.70 3.07
C ALA A 348 10.15 37.68 2.39
N THR A 349 11.35 37.19 2.06
CA THR A 349 12.35 37.91 1.25
C THR A 349 12.45 37.34 -0.17
N HIS A 350 12.01 36.11 -0.37
CA HIS A 350 12.14 35.37 -1.62
C HIS A 350 10.76 35.11 -2.23
N CYS A 351 10.68 35.21 -3.54
CA CYS A 351 9.51 34.85 -4.33
C CYS A 351 9.93 34.06 -5.57
N ASN A 352 8.96 33.44 -6.22
CA ASN A 352 9.14 32.78 -7.49
C ASN A 352 9.59 33.81 -8.55
N SER A 353 10.66 33.51 -9.27
CA SER A 353 11.29 34.43 -10.22
C SER A 353 10.43 34.77 -11.44
N GLU A 354 9.46 33.93 -11.79
CA GLU A 354 8.60 34.12 -12.96
C GLU A 354 7.25 34.73 -12.58
N THR A 355 6.64 34.25 -11.49
CA THR A 355 5.27 34.64 -11.11
C THR A 355 5.21 35.69 -10.01
N GLY A 356 6.30 35.94 -9.28
CA GLY A 356 6.31 36.86 -8.14
C GLY A 356 5.68 36.31 -6.86
N LYS A 357 5.18 35.07 -6.88
CA LYS A 357 4.57 34.43 -5.71
C LYS A 357 5.58 34.21 -4.58
N CYS A 358 5.29 34.72 -3.40
CA CYS A 358 6.15 34.70 -2.24
C CYS A 358 6.29 33.31 -1.59
N TYR A 359 7.50 33.00 -1.14
CA TYR A 359 7.78 31.82 -0.32
C TYR A 359 7.73 32.22 1.15
N CYS A 360 6.54 32.13 1.77
CA CYS A 360 6.30 32.60 3.14
C CYS A 360 7.23 31.95 4.15
N SER A 361 7.84 32.74 5.05
CA SER A 361 8.76 32.24 6.07
C SER A 361 8.07 31.54 7.23
N THR A 362 6.80 31.89 7.51
CA THR A 362 6.04 31.37 8.64
C THR A 362 5.00 30.36 8.18
N LYS A 363 5.02 29.15 8.76
CA LYS A 363 4.01 28.13 8.47
C LYS A 363 2.63 28.63 8.91
N GLY A 364 1.67 28.53 7.99
CA GLY A 364 0.29 28.98 8.22
C GLY A 364 -0.05 30.30 7.53
N LEU A 365 0.94 30.99 6.94
CA LEU A 365 0.70 32.06 5.98
C LEU A 365 0.41 31.49 4.60
N ALA A 366 -0.49 32.14 3.88
CA ALA A 366 -0.94 31.80 2.55
C ALA A 366 -1.24 33.07 1.75
N GLY A 367 -1.52 32.90 0.46
CA GLY A 367 -1.65 34.01 -0.50
C GLY A 367 -0.40 34.16 -1.37
N ASP A 368 -0.51 34.97 -2.41
CA ASP A 368 0.61 35.18 -3.33
C ASP A 368 1.65 36.15 -2.74
N HIS A 369 1.23 36.96 -1.76
CA HIS A 369 2.05 37.93 -1.03
C HIS A 369 2.08 37.65 0.49
N CYS A 370 1.73 36.43 0.91
CA CYS A 370 1.67 36.00 2.31
C CYS A 370 0.72 36.83 3.19
N GLU A 371 -0.37 37.33 2.61
CA GLU A 371 -1.29 38.29 3.20
C GLU A 371 -2.45 37.67 4.00
N LYS A 372 -2.65 36.35 3.93
CA LYS A 372 -3.76 35.64 4.59
C LYS A 372 -3.30 34.42 5.37
N CYS A 373 -4.14 33.94 6.28
CA CYS A 373 -3.90 32.68 6.98
C CYS A 373 -4.43 31.48 6.20
N ASP A 374 -3.73 30.36 6.34
CA ASP A 374 -4.10 29.05 5.82
C ASP A 374 -5.24 28.43 6.66
N ALA A 375 -6.45 28.95 6.45
CA ALA A 375 -7.65 28.50 7.16
C ALA A 375 -7.96 27.01 6.90
N THR A 376 -7.57 26.49 5.72
CA THR A 376 -7.71 25.08 5.35
C THR A 376 -6.93 24.14 6.28
N ASN A 377 -5.78 24.59 6.80
CA ASN A 377 -4.97 23.85 7.76
C ASN A 377 -5.13 24.37 9.20
N HIS A 378 -6.28 24.97 9.54
CA HIS A 378 -6.63 25.44 10.89
C HIS A 378 -5.69 26.53 11.45
N TYR A 379 -5.11 27.36 10.57
CA TYR A 379 -4.40 28.56 10.99
C TYR A 379 -5.35 29.77 11.01
N HIS A 380 -5.35 30.47 12.13
CA HIS A 380 -6.22 31.62 12.38
C HIS A 380 -5.41 32.84 12.85
N GLY A 381 -5.90 34.04 12.53
CA GLY A 381 -5.24 35.28 12.90
C GLY A 381 -5.33 36.32 11.80
N ASP A 382 -4.49 37.34 11.90
CA ASP A 382 -4.36 38.42 10.92
C ASP A 382 -2.87 38.73 10.72
N PRO A 383 -2.29 38.40 9.55
CA PRO A 383 -0.89 38.67 9.23
C PRO A 383 -0.51 40.15 9.25
N SER A 384 -1.49 41.06 9.09
CA SER A 384 -1.25 42.51 9.08
C SER A 384 -1.10 43.08 10.49
N LYS A 385 -1.71 42.43 11.48
CA LYS A 385 -1.70 42.84 12.91
C LYS A 385 -0.83 41.93 13.78
N GLY A 386 -0.17 40.95 13.19
CA GLY A 386 0.63 39.95 13.88
C GLY A 386 0.99 38.79 12.96
N SER A 387 0.58 37.58 13.33
CA SER A 387 0.81 36.37 12.56
C SER A 387 -0.44 35.49 12.55
N CYS A 388 -0.39 34.42 11.77
CA CYS A 388 -1.28 33.28 11.91
C CYS A 388 -0.79 32.34 12.99
N TYR A 389 -1.73 31.70 13.68
CA TYR A 389 -1.49 30.78 14.78
C TYR A 389 -2.28 29.49 14.55
N TYR A 390 -1.68 28.37 14.92
CA TYR A 390 -2.39 27.12 15.05
C TYR A 390 -2.97 26.99 16.47
N ASP A 391 -4.27 26.73 16.57
CA ASP A 391 -4.96 26.53 17.84
C ASP A 391 -4.68 25.13 18.40
N LEU A 392 -3.94 25.06 19.51
CA LEU A 392 -3.68 23.79 20.20
C LEU A 392 -4.86 23.47 21.13
N THR A 393 -5.45 22.29 20.96
CA THR A 393 -6.42 21.77 21.92
C THR A 393 -5.70 21.28 23.18
N ILE A 394 -6.31 21.54 24.34
CA ILE A 394 -5.75 21.12 25.62
C ILE A 394 -5.87 19.60 25.83
N ASP A 395 -4.97 19.02 26.60
CA ASP A 395 -4.87 17.58 26.88
C ASP A 395 -4.59 16.73 25.62
N TYR A 396 -4.21 17.37 24.50
CA TYR A 396 -3.81 16.73 23.25
C TYR A 396 -2.36 17.07 22.89
N GLN A 397 -1.66 16.08 22.34
CA GLN A 397 -0.29 16.24 21.89
C GLN A 397 -0.22 16.27 20.37
N PHE A 398 0.25 17.39 19.82
CA PHE A 398 0.39 17.57 18.39
C PHE A 398 1.81 17.26 17.92
N THR A 399 1.92 16.73 16.70
CA THR A 399 3.21 16.54 16.01
C THR A 399 3.12 17.17 14.63
N PHE A 400 3.96 18.18 14.40
CA PHE A 400 4.08 18.88 13.13
C PHE A 400 5.30 18.36 12.40
N ASN A 401 5.12 17.85 11.19
CA ASN A 401 6.20 17.34 10.35
C ASN A 401 6.41 18.26 9.16
N LEU A 402 7.53 19.00 9.15
CA LEU A 402 7.96 19.90 8.09
C LEU A 402 9.09 19.21 7.32
N SER A 403 8.76 18.15 6.58
CA SER A 403 9.73 17.39 5.76
C SER A 403 9.44 17.47 4.26
N LYS A 404 8.33 18.09 3.84
CA LYS A 404 7.97 18.17 2.43
C LYS A 404 8.90 19.14 1.71
N LYS A 405 9.04 18.96 0.40
CA LYS A 405 9.87 19.83 -0.45
C LYS A 405 9.40 21.29 -0.41
N ASP A 406 8.08 21.49 -0.36
CA ASP A 406 7.48 22.83 -0.30
C ASP A 406 7.67 23.52 1.06
N ASP A 407 7.94 22.75 2.11
CA ASP A 407 8.14 23.29 3.46
C ASP A 407 9.51 23.95 3.65
N ARG A 408 10.45 23.77 2.71
CA ARG A 408 11.86 24.19 2.82
C ARG A 408 12.07 25.68 3.11
N HIS A 409 11.09 26.52 2.81
CA HIS A 409 11.17 27.96 2.99
C HIS A 409 10.73 28.42 4.39
N PHE A 410 10.08 27.53 5.17
CA PHE A 410 9.64 27.87 6.51
C PHE A 410 10.81 27.93 7.48
N THR A 411 10.84 28.99 8.27
CA THR A 411 11.82 29.25 9.34
C THR A 411 11.13 29.59 10.67
N GLN A 412 9.80 29.73 10.66
CA GLN A 412 8.98 30.04 11.82
C GLN A 412 7.65 29.27 11.79
N ILE A 413 7.12 28.94 12.98
CA ILE A 413 5.77 28.42 13.18
C ILE A 413 5.24 28.91 14.53
N ASN A 414 3.96 29.29 14.55
CA ASN A 414 3.35 29.92 15.72
C ASN A 414 2.11 29.14 16.17
N PHE A 415 1.97 29.01 17.48
CA PHE A 415 0.88 28.28 18.14
C PHE A 415 0.21 29.16 19.20
N ARG A 416 -1.02 28.84 19.54
CA ARG A 416 -1.69 29.44 20.71
C ARG A 416 -2.54 28.42 21.45
N ASN A 417 -2.70 28.63 22.76
CA ASN A 417 -3.57 27.84 23.61
C ASN A 417 -4.18 28.71 24.72
N SER A 418 -5.44 28.46 25.05
CA SER A 418 -6.13 29.09 26.17
C SER A 418 -6.61 28.00 27.14
N PRO A 419 -5.98 27.84 28.33
CA PRO A 419 -6.40 26.84 29.30
C PRO A 419 -7.82 27.08 29.82
N MET A 420 -8.66 26.05 29.78
CA MET A 420 -10.10 26.16 30.07
C MET A 420 -10.46 25.90 31.54
N LYS A 421 -9.68 25.09 32.26
CA LYS A 421 -9.95 24.74 33.67
C LYS A 421 -9.33 25.79 34.60
N SER A 422 -10.14 26.45 35.43
CA SER A 422 -9.68 27.52 36.34
C SER A 422 -8.97 26.99 37.60
N ASP A 423 -9.22 25.74 37.98
CA ASP A 423 -8.78 25.13 39.22
C ASP A 423 -7.54 24.22 39.06
N VAL A 424 -6.98 24.10 37.86
CA VAL A 424 -5.86 23.21 37.54
C VAL A 424 -4.71 23.98 36.88
N ASP A 425 -3.47 23.72 37.30
CA ASP A 425 -2.27 24.28 36.66
C ASP A 425 -2.15 23.80 35.19
N ALA A 426 -1.56 24.61 34.32
CA ALA A 426 -1.35 24.25 32.92
C ALA A 426 0.13 23.84 32.69
N ASP A 427 0.35 22.59 32.32
CA ASP A 427 1.66 22.07 31.95
C ASP A 427 1.89 22.23 30.45
N PHE A 428 3.00 22.85 30.07
CA PHE A 428 3.46 23.05 28.70
C PHE A 428 4.68 22.19 28.41
N THR A 429 4.69 21.53 27.26
CA THR A 429 5.83 20.75 26.79
C THR A 429 6.04 20.94 25.30
N ILE A 430 7.31 21.02 24.88
CA ILE A 430 7.70 21.11 23.48
C ILE A 430 9.03 20.41 23.24
N ILE A 431 9.13 19.73 22.10
CA ILE A 431 10.31 18.99 21.64
C ILE A 431 10.51 19.30 20.17
N CYS A 432 11.66 19.90 19.84
CA CYS A 432 12.12 20.10 18.48
C CYS A 432 13.23 19.09 18.15
N SER A 433 13.12 18.42 17.00
CA SER A 433 14.13 17.47 16.51
C SER A 433 15.44 18.09 16.05
N VAL A 434 15.42 19.37 15.67
CA VAL A 434 16.58 20.15 15.26
C VAL A 434 16.76 21.36 16.19
N PRO A 435 17.96 21.95 16.26
CA PRO A 435 18.16 23.20 16.98
C PRO A 435 17.22 24.29 16.44
N ALA A 436 16.39 24.83 17.33
CA ALA A 436 15.45 25.90 17.06
C ALA A 436 15.28 26.72 18.35
N LYS A 437 14.91 27.99 18.22
CA LYS A 437 14.60 28.85 19.37
C LYS A 437 13.11 29.01 19.52
N MET A 438 12.68 29.37 20.73
CA MET A 438 11.30 29.69 20.99
C MET A 438 11.11 30.81 22.01
N ASN A 439 9.97 31.50 21.86
CA ASN A 439 9.45 32.48 22.81
C ASN A 439 8.03 32.10 23.21
N ILE A 440 7.67 32.38 24.47
CA ILE A 440 6.31 32.26 24.97
C ILE A 440 5.88 33.64 25.46
N THR A 441 4.72 34.10 24.99
CA THR A 441 4.08 35.32 25.43
C THR A 441 2.69 35.00 26.00
N ILE A 442 2.16 35.94 26.76
CA ILE A 442 0.87 35.81 27.43
C ILE A 442 0.00 37.02 27.11
N ARG A 443 -1.28 36.78 26.85
CA ARG A 443 -2.31 37.82 26.74
C ARG A 443 -3.43 37.52 27.72
N THR A 444 -3.69 38.47 28.61
CA THR A 444 -4.85 38.43 29.51
C THR A 444 -6.05 39.12 28.85
N ALA A 445 -7.27 38.79 29.27
CA ALA A 445 -8.50 39.40 28.74
C ALA A 445 -8.39 40.94 28.73
N GLY A 446 -8.59 41.55 27.55
CA GLY A 446 -8.49 43.00 27.35
C GLY A 446 -7.08 43.61 27.44
N GLY A 447 -6.05 42.82 27.77
CA GLY A 447 -4.67 43.29 27.92
C GLY A 447 -3.81 43.20 26.65
N PRO A 448 -2.66 43.91 26.62
CA PRO A 448 -1.64 43.72 25.59
C PRO A 448 -0.90 42.39 25.78
N GLU A 449 -0.32 41.89 24.70
CA GLU A 449 0.57 40.73 24.73
C GLU A 449 1.89 41.09 25.44
N LYS A 450 2.31 40.26 26.39
CA LYS A 450 3.54 40.46 27.18
C LYS A 450 4.47 39.25 27.05
N PRO A 451 5.79 39.46 26.93
CA PRO A 451 6.76 38.37 26.89
C PRO A 451 6.85 37.69 28.27
N LEU A 452 6.83 36.35 28.27
CA LEU A 452 6.97 35.54 29.49
C LEU A 452 8.30 34.78 29.49
N ILE A 453 8.64 34.15 28.37
CA ILE A 453 9.88 33.38 28.17
C ILE A 453 10.44 33.73 26.80
N THR A 454 11.74 34.02 26.71
CA THR A 454 12.38 34.44 25.46
C THR A 454 13.72 33.75 25.22
N GLY A 455 14.01 33.45 23.95
CA GLY A 455 15.31 32.96 23.48
C GLY A 455 15.69 31.55 23.95
N VAL A 456 14.71 30.70 24.28
CA VAL A 456 14.97 29.35 24.81
C VAL A 456 15.15 28.35 23.67
N ASN A 457 16.09 27.43 23.81
CA ASN A 457 16.26 26.34 22.85
C ASN A 457 15.12 25.33 22.94
N CYS A 458 14.51 25.01 21.80
CA CYS A 458 13.32 24.16 21.70
C CYS A 458 13.62 22.63 21.78
N SER A 459 14.88 22.21 21.91
CA SER A 459 15.25 20.77 21.84
C SER A 459 14.41 19.89 22.76
N THR A 460 14.29 20.24 24.04
CA THR A 460 13.29 19.68 24.95
C THR A 460 13.04 20.69 26.04
N PHE A 461 11.83 21.21 26.14
CA PHE A 461 11.46 22.19 27.15
C PHE A 461 10.12 21.84 27.78
N ARG A 462 10.04 22.03 29.09
CA ARG A 462 8.83 21.84 29.89
C ARG A 462 8.70 22.96 30.88
N HIS A 463 7.48 23.47 31.05
CA HIS A 463 7.20 24.53 32.00
C HIS A 463 5.78 24.39 32.54
N ARG A 464 5.58 24.71 33.81
CA ARG A 464 4.25 24.67 34.46
C ARG A 464 3.80 26.08 34.79
N PHE A 465 2.68 26.49 34.22
CA PHE A 465 2.00 27.73 34.52
C PHE A 465 1.02 27.52 35.67
N SER A 466 1.23 28.21 36.80
CA SER A 466 0.39 28.03 37.97
C SER A 466 -0.89 28.85 37.89
N LYS A 467 -2.01 28.24 38.31
CA LYS A 467 -3.32 28.91 38.41
C LYS A 467 -3.36 30.08 39.40
N THR A 468 -2.39 30.16 40.33
CA THR A 468 -2.31 31.27 41.30
C THR A 468 -1.70 32.53 40.69
N GLU A 469 -0.85 32.35 39.67
CA GLU A 469 -0.17 33.45 38.97
C GLU A 469 -0.95 33.87 37.72
N HIS A 470 -1.70 32.94 37.13
CA HIS A 470 -2.44 33.15 35.90
C HIS A 470 -3.91 32.74 36.07
N LEU A 471 -4.81 33.65 35.73
CA LEU A 471 -6.26 33.42 35.76
C LEU A 471 -6.68 32.62 34.52
N PHE A 472 -6.94 31.33 34.70
CA PHE A 472 -7.44 30.44 33.65
C PHE A 472 -8.97 30.36 33.66
N GLY A 473 -9.56 29.98 32.52
CA GLY A 473 -11.00 29.88 32.36
C GLY A 473 -11.55 30.80 31.27
N VAL A 474 -12.87 30.72 31.11
CA VAL A 474 -13.65 31.51 30.16
C VAL A 474 -14.71 32.26 30.94
N GLU A 475 -14.76 33.58 30.75
CA GLU A 475 -15.76 34.46 31.34
C GLU A 475 -16.40 35.25 30.20
N ASP A 476 -17.74 35.26 30.13
CA ASP A 476 -18.51 35.93 29.07
C ASP A 476 -18.05 35.62 27.63
N ASN A 477 -17.76 34.34 27.34
CA ASN A 477 -17.21 33.85 26.06
C ASN A 477 -15.82 34.39 25.68
N VAL A 478 -15.11 35.05 26.60
CA VAL A 478 -13.73 35.51 26.42
C VAL A 478 -12.81 34.66 27.28
N THR A 479 -11.74 34.13 26.68
CA THR A 479 -10.71 33.40 27.43
C THR A 479 -9.90 34.39 28.27
N LEU A 480 -9.78 34.12 29.57
CA LEU A 480 -9.10 35.01 30.52
C LEU A 480 -7.60 35.12 30.24
N THR A 481 -6.97 34.02 29.83
CA THR A 481 -5.54 33.93 29.53
C THR A 481 -5.30 33.10 28.27
N THR A 482 -4.50 33.64 27.36
CA THR A 482 -4.02 32.93 26.16
C THR A 482 -2.50 32.98 26.11
N PHE A 483 -1.89 31.81 25.92
CA PHE A 483 -0.46 31.67 25.67
C PHE A 483 -0.20 31.60 24.17
N TYR A 484 0.80 32.35 23.70
CA TYR A 484 1.30 32.26 22.33
C TYR A 484 2.72 31.73 22.36
N VAL A 485 2.99 30.76 21.49
CA VAL A 485 4.28 30.09 21.38
C VAL A 485 4.83 30.33 19.98
N TYR A 486 5.98 30.97 19.89
CA TYR A 486 6.68 31.27 18.65
C TYR A 486 7.91 30.39 18.56
N VAL A 487 8.00 29.53 17.55
CA VAL A 487 9.19 28.71 17.27
C VAL A 487 9.84 29.23 16.00
N TYR A 488 11.13 29.56 16.05
CA TYR A 488 11.83 30.26 14.97
C TYR A 488 13.30 29.82 14.88
N GLU A 489 14.00 30.32 13.84
CA GLU A 489 15.41 30.00 13.55
C GLU A 489 15.66 28.49 13.33
N PHE A 490 14.71 27.80 12.71
CA PHE A 490 14.91 26.41 12.26
C PHE A 490 15.03 26.33 10.74
N GLN A 491 15.58 25.22 10.25
CA GLN A 491 15.60 24.89 8.83
C GLN A 491 15.10 23.46 8.61
N PRO A 492 14.07 23.24 7.78
CA PRO A 492 13.56 21.92 7.42
C PRO A 492 14.63 21.04 6.71
N PRO A 493 14.57 19.70 6.86
CA PRO A 493 13.47 18.92 7.45
C PRO A 493 13.52 18.84 8.98
N LEU A 494 12.37 19.00 9.63
CA LEU A 494 12.22 18.80 11.08
C LEU A 494 10.82 18.34 11.45
N TRP A 495 10.70 17.77 12.65
CA TRP A 495 9.44 17.63 13.36
C TRP A 495 9.45 18.37 14.70
N ILE A 496 8.27 18.86 15.10
CA ILE A 496 8.01 19.55 16.37
C ILE A 496 6.85 18.85 17.06
N GLN A 497 7.05 18.45 18.31
CA GLN A 497 6.01 17.90 19.17
C GLN A 497 5.69 18.89 20.27
N ILE A 498 4.42 19.23 20.46
CA ILE A 498 3.97 20.29 21.37
C ILE A 498 2.65 19.89 22.06
N ALA A 499 2.52 20.22 23.34
CA ALA A 499 1.31 19.94 24.11
C ALA A 499 1.11 20.95 25.25
N PHE A 500 -0.16 21.26 25.51
CA PHE A 500 -0.65 21.85 26.76
C PHE A 500 -1.57 20.85 27.44
N SER A 501 -1.40 20.65 28.74
CA SER A 501 -2.23 19.74 29.53
C SER A 501 -2.66 20.34 30.87
N GLN A 502 -3.88 20.03 31.31
CA GLN A 502 -4.43 20.37 32.61
C GLN A 502 -4.92 19.10 33.30
N TYR A 503 -4.00 18.41 33.99
CA TYR A 503 -4.32 17.28 34.84
C TYR A 503 -4.37 17.72 36.30
N PRO A 504 -5.47 17.47 37.04
CA PRO A 504 -5.45 17.63 38.48
C PRO A 504 -4.36 16.71 39.05
N LYS A 505 -3.58 17.21 40.01
CA LYS A 505 -2.55 16.40 40.66
C LYS A 505 -3.22 15.15 41.24
N LEU A 506 -2.78 13.97 40.80
CA LEU A 506 -3.18 12.73 41.45
C LEU A 506 -2.76 12.84 42.91
N ASN A 507 -3.74 12.90 43.80
CA ASN A 507 -3.48 12.90 45.23
C ASN A 507 -3.02 11.49 45.61
N LEU A 508 -1.71 11.26 45.58
CA LEU A 508 -1.08 9.99 45.93
C LEU A 508 -1.61 9.46 47.27
N GLN A 509 -1.86 10.35 48.24
CA GLN A 509 -2.44 9.98 49.52
C GLN A 509 -3.85 9.40 49.37
N GLN A 510 -4.72 10.03 48.56
CA GLN A 510 -6.06 9.51 48.29
C GLN A 510 -6.01 8.17 47.56
N PHE A 511 -5.12 8.01 46.59
CA PHE A 511 -4.91 6.72 45.89
C PHE A 511 -4.51 5.62 46.88
N PHE A 512 -3.53 5.87 47.75
CA PHE A 512 -3.11 4.89 48.76
C PHE A 512 -4.19 4.61 49.80
N ILE A 513 -4.96 5.61 50.24
CA ILE A 513 -6.08 5.40 51.19
C ILE A 513 -7.15 4.52 50.55
N THR A 514 -7.61 4.84 49.34
CA THR A 514 -8.65 4.06 48.65
C THR A 514 -8.18 2.63 48.33
N PHE A 515 -6.93 2.47 47.89
CA PHE A 515 -6.36 1.15 47.65
C PHE A 515 -6.27 0.33 48.94
N SER A 516 -5.77 0.95 50.02
CA SER A 516 -5.59 0.27 51.31
C SER A 516 -6.93 -0.10 51.97
N THR A 517 -7.95 0.76 51.90
CA THR A 517 -9.28 0.45 52.44
C THR A 517 -9.95 -0.69 51.68
N CYS A 518 -9.88 -0.69 50.35
CA CYS A 518 -10.40 -1.79 49.53
C CYS A 518 -9.67 -3.11 49.84
N PHE A 519 -8.34 -3.08 49.94
CA PHE A 519 -7.53 -4.25 50.27
C PHE A 519 -7.87 -4.81 51.66
N LEU A 520 -7.99 -3.96 52.68
CA LEU A 520 -8.36 -4.39 54.04
C LEU A 520 -9.79 -4.95 54.09
N LEU A 521 -10.74 -4.40 53.33
CA LEU A 521 -12.09 -4.94 53.22
C LEU A 521 -12.08 -6.34 52.59
N LEU A 522 -11.29 -6.56 51.54
CA LEU A 522 -11.15 -7.88 50.91
C LEU A 522 -10.51 -8.89 51.86
N LEU A 523 -9.47 -8.49 52.61
CA LEU A 523 -8.86 -9.35 53.63
C LEU A 523 -9.83 -9.71 54.76
N LEU A 524 -10.67 -8.76 55.18
CA LEU A 524 -11.69 -9.00 56.20
C LEU A 524 -12.74 -10.00 55.70
N MET A 525 -13.19 -9.85 54.44
CA MET A 525 -14.09 -10.82 53.81
C MET A 525 -13.46 -12.20 53.68
N ALA A 526 -12.19 -12.28 53.28
CA ALA A 526 -11.45 -13.54 53.21
C ALA A 526 -11.30 -14.19 54.61
N ALA A 527 -11.03 -13.40 55.65
CA ALA A 527 -10.94 -13.88 57.03
C ALA A 527 -12.28 -14.38 57.56
N ILE A 528 -13.39 -13.70 57.25
CA ILE A 528 -14.75 -14.15 57.59
C ILE A 528 -15.05 -15.47 56.88
N LEU A 529 -14.83 -15.56 55.57
CA LEU A 529 -15.03 -16.79 54.80
C LEU A 529 -14.15 -17.93 55.32
N TRP A 530 -12.90 -17.63 55.67
CA TRP A 530 -12.00 -18.61 56.29
C TRP A 530 -12.51 -19.07 57.65
N LYS A 531 -13.03 -18.17 58.49
CA LYS A 531 -13.64 -18.52 59.79
C LYS A 531 -14.93 -19.33 59.64
N ILE A 532 -15.77 -18.99 58.66
CA ILE A 532 -16.97 -19.77 58.31
C ILE A 532 -16.56 -21.16 57.84
N LYS A 533 -15.59 -21.26 56.93
CA LYS A 533 -15.01 -22.53 56.48
C LYS A 533 -14.43 -23.33 57.65
N GLN A 534 -13.68 -22.69 58.55
CA GLN A 534 -13.10 -23.33 59.73
C GLN A 534 -14.19 -23.88 60.67
N LYS A 535 -15.28 -23.12 60.89
CA LYS A 535 -16.43 -23.55 61.68
C LYS A 535 -17.20 -24.69 61.00
N TYR A 536 -17.40 -24.61 59.68
CA TYR A 536 -18.05 -25.65 58.89
C TYR A 536 -17.23 -26.94 58.87
N ASP A 537 -15.91 -26.86 58.68
CA ASP A 537 -15.00 -27.99 58.73
C ASP A 537 -15.00 -28.64 60.13
N MET A 538 -15.03 -27.86 61.22
CA MET A 538 -15.20 -28.40 62.58
C MET A 538 -16.55 -29.08 62.79
N PHE A 539 -17.65 -28.48 62.31
CA PHE A 539 -18.99 -29.07 62.41
C PHE A 539 -19.05 -30.41 61.66
N ARG A 540 -18.51 -30.45 60.43
CA ARG A 540 -18.46 -31.67 59.61
C ARG A 540 -17.60 -32.76 60.25
N ARG A 541 -16.47 -32.42 60.89
CA ARG A 541 -15.66 -33.38 61.66
C ARG A 541 -16.43 -33.95 62.85
N ARG A 542 -17.19 -33.13 63.59
CA ARG A 542 -18.04 -33.60 64.70
C ARG A 542 -19.13 -34.56 64.22
N GLN A 543 -19.78 -34.28 63.09
CA GLN A 543 -20.76 -35.22 62.52
C GLN A 543 -20.14 -36.56 62.12
N ARG A 544 -18.95 -36.56 61.50
CA ARG A 544 -18.24 -37.81 61.16
C ARG A 544 -17.90 -38.64 62.40
N LEU A 545 -17.38 -37.99 63.45
CA LEU A 545 -17.11 -38.65 64.72
C LEU A 545 -18.37 -39.24 65.37
N PHE A 546 -19.51 -38.57 65.25
CA PHE A 546 -20.77 -39.08 65.77
C PHE A 546 -21.22 -40.35 65.03
N VAL A 547 -21.16 -40.35 63.69
CA VAL A 547 -21.49 -41.52 62.85
C VAL A 547 -20.49 -42.66 63.09
N GLU A 548 -19.19 -42.37 63.22
CA GLU A 548 -18.18 -43.38 63.54
C GLU A 548 -18.41 -43.98 64.93
N MET A 549 -18.75 -43.16 65.94
CA MET A 549 -19.11 -43.66 67.28
C MET A 549 -20.34 -44.58 67.22
N GLU A 550 -21.35 -44.23 66.44
CA GLU A 550 -22.56 -45.05 66.28
C GLU A 550 -22.26 -46.36 65.52
N GLN A 551 -21.38 -46.33 64.51
CA GLN A 551 -20.86 -47.53 63.85
C GLN A 551 -20.00 -48.40 64.77
N MET A 552 -19.17 -47.80 65.62
CA MET A 552 -18.39 -48.54 66.62
C MET A 552 -19.29 -49.15 67.70
N ALA A 553 -20.38 -48.48 68.08
CA ALA A 553 -21.36 -48.99 69.04
C ALA A 553 -22.28 -50.08 68.47
N SER A 554 -22.51 -50.11 67.15
CA SER A 554 -23.36 -51.09 66.45
C SER A 554 -22.60 -52.32 65.94
N ARG A 555 -21.27 -52.38 66.11
CA ARG A 555 -20.52 -53.62 65.86
C ARG A 555 -20.86 -54.64 66.94
N PRO A 556 -21.31 -55.86 66.59
CA PRO A 556 -21.62 -56.88 67.58
C PRO A 556 -20.34 -57.26 68.34
N PHE A 557 -20.28 -56.91 69.62
CA PHE A 557 -19.24 -57.38 70.53
C PHE A 557 -19.45 -58.89 70.76
N SER A 558 -18.73 -59.72 70.00
CA SER A 558 -18.64 -61.16 70.23
C SER A 558 -17.84 -61.40 71.52
N GLN A 559 -18.52 -61.94 72.53
CA GLN A 559 -17.91 -62.36 73.79
C GLN A 559 -17.32 -63.77 73.57
N VAL A 560 -15.99 -63.88 73.46
CA VAL A 560 -15.30 -65.18 73.34
C VAL A 560 -15.03 -65.72 74.74
N ILE A 561 -15.73 -66.80 75.12
CA ILE A 561 -15.48 -67.55 76.36
C ILE A 561 -14.25 -68.42 76.10
N VAL A 562 -13.15 -68.12 76.80
CA VAL A 562 -11.93 -68.93 76.74
C VAL A 562 -12.03 -70.04 77.79
N GLU A 563 -12.28 -71.26 77.34
CA GLU A 563 -12.24 -72.46 78.17
C GLU A 563 -10.79 -72.95 78.26
N ILE A 564 -10.22 -72.89 79.47
CA ILE A 564 -8.83 -73.31 79.74
C ILE A 564 -8.90 -74.74 80.29
N GLU A 565 -8.40 -75.71 79.52
CA GLU A 565 -8.42 -77.14 79.87
C GLU A 565 -7.84 -77.41 81.27
N ASN A 566 -8.64 -78.09 82.09
CA ASN A 566 -8.32 -78.61 83.41
C ASN A 566 -7.69 -80.00 83.23
N ARG A 567 -6.41 -80.15 83.57
CA ARG A 567 -5.64 -81.39 83.38
C ARG A 567 -5.77 -82.29 84.60
N ASP A 568 -6.52 -83.39 84.51
CA ASP A 568 -6.53 -84.45 85.52
C ASP A 568 -5.67 -85.65 85.05
N TYR A 569 -4.59 -85.95 85.77
CA TYR A 569 -3.79 -87.18 85.63
C TYR A 569 -4.31 -88.21 86.64
N ASN A 570 -4.69 -89.40 86.17
CA ASN A 570 -4.83 -90.61 86.99
C ASN A 570 -3.47 -91.29 87.11
N GLU A 571 -2.99 -91.55 88.33
CA GLU A 571 -1.81 -92.38 88.59
C GLU A 571 -2.18 -93.70 89.28
N LEU A 572 -1.50 -94.77 88.88
CA LEU A 572 -1.34 -96.00 89.64
C LEU A 572 0.15 -96.12 90.03
N SER A 573 0.47 -95.73 91.27
CA SER A 573 1.35 -96.40 92.27
C SER A 573 2.83 -96.78 91.97
N PRO A 574 3.65 -97.07 93.01
CA PRO A 574 3.51 -96.71 94.45
C PRO A 574 4.80 -96.30 95.22
N ALA A 575 4.51 -95.77 96.43
CA ALA A 575 5.18 -95.92 97.75
C ALA A 575 5.82 -94.63 98.33
N VAL A 576 5.64 -94.20 99.59
CA VAL A 576 4.91 -94.70 100.79
C VAL A 576 4.94 -93.57 101.88
N GLU A 577 3.86 -93.44 102.69
CA GLU A 577 3.73 -92.90 104.09
C GLU A 577 4.18 -91.44 104.44
N THR A 578 3.61 -90.66 105.40
CA THR A 578 2.47 -90.69 106.34
C THR A 578 2.17 -89.25 106.86
N ILE A 579 0.91 -89.01 107.28
CA ILE A 579 0.40 -88.16 108.39
C ILE A 579 0.45 -86.60 108.34
N ALA A 580 -0.78 -86.06 108.21
CA ALA A 580 -1.47 -84.94 108.89
C ALA A 580 -1.11 -83.44 108.73
N THR A 581 -2.20 -82.68 108.59
CA THR A 581 -2.45 -81.22 108.78
C THR A 581 -2.41 -80.29 107.56
N VAL A 582 -3.63 -79.93 107.11
CA VAL A 582 -4.11 -78.73 106.37
C VAL A 582 -3.33 -78.25 105.12
N PRO A 583 -4.03 -78.12 103.96
CA PRO A 583 -3.82 -76.91 103.18
C PRO A 583 -5.08 -76.24 102.62
N LYS A 584 -4.89 -74.92 102.46
CA LYS A 584 -5.81 -73.83 102.11
C LYS A 584 -6.24 -73.84 100.63
N LYS A 585 -7.40 -73.21 100.38
CA LYS A 585 -7.92 -72.65 99.11
C LYS A 585 -6.90 -72.64 97.95
N ARG A 586 -7.11 -73.51 96.96
CA ARG A 586 -6.48 -73.35 95.65
C ARG A 586 -7.28 -72.33 94.83
N LYS A 587 -6.74 -71.12 94.72
CA LYS A 587 -7.10 -70.13 93.70
C LYS A 587 -7.10 -70.85 92.36
N LYS A 588 -8.22 -70.79 91.64
CA LYS A 588 -8.24 -71.18 90.22
C LYS A 588 -7.46 -70.08 89.49
N ASP A 589 -6.19 -70.36 89.23
CA ASP A 589 -5.25 -69.44 88.61
C ASP A 589 -5.78 -69.03 87.23
N ALA A 590 -6.17 -67.76 87.11
CA ALA A 590 -6.33 -67.15 85.81
C ALA A 590 -4.92 -66.99 85.21
N PRO A 591 -4.71 -67.27 83.91
CA PRO A 591 -3.41 -67.12 83.30
C PRO A 591 -2.94 -65.67 83.45
N SER A 592 -1.68 -65.50 83.86
CA SER A 592 -1.08 -64.16 83.94
C SER A 592 -0.89 -63.60 82.54
N PRO A 593 -1.23 -62.33 82.29
CA PRO A 593 -0.98 -61.73 80.99
C PRO A 593 0.50 -61.62 80.69
N ILE A 594 0.84 -61.69 79.42
CA ILE A 594 2.19 -61.46 78.93
C ILE A 594 2.54 -59.98 79.01
N ALA A 595 1.54 -59.13 78.72
CA ALA A 595 1.65 -57.69 78.88
C ALA A 595 0.30 -57.10 79.31
N LEU A 596 0.35 -56.06 80.14
CA LEU A 596 -0.81 -55.25 80.49
C LEU A 596 -0.42 -53.78 80.39
N GLU A 597 -0.97 -53.08 79.40
CA GLU A 597 -0.64 -51.69 79.10
C GLU A 597 -1.81 -50.77 79.50
N PRO A 598 -1.68 -49.95 80.56
CA PRO A 598 -2.73 -49.03 80.97
C PRO A 598 -2.95 -47.93 79.92
N CYS A 599 -4.23 -47.66 79.62
CA CYS A 599 -4.60 -46.55 78.73
C CYS A 599 -4.42 -45.20 79.43
N SER A 600 -4.35 -44.10 78.66
CA SER A 600 -4.25 -42.74 79.18
C SER A 600 -5.42 -42.43 80.13
N GLY A 601 -5.17 -42.45 81.44
CA GLY A 601 -6.19 -42.26 82.49
C GLY A 601 -6.30 -43.39 83.52
N ASN A 602 -5.54 -44.48 83.40
CA ASN A 602 -5.40 -45.58 84.38
C ASN A 602 -6.70 -46.26 84.85
N ARG A 603 -7.80 -46.13 84.10
CA ARG A 603 -9.08 -46.80 84.40
C ARG A 603 -9.31 -48.08 83.59
N ALA A 604 -8.53 -48.28 82.53
CA ALA A 604 -8.55 -49.47 81.68
C ALA A 604 -7.12 -49.78 81.19
N ALA A 605 -6.90 -51.02 80.78
CA ALA A 605 -5.64 -51.48 80.23
C ALA A 605 -5.86 -52.51 79.12
N VAL A 606 -4.94 -52.60 78.16
CA VAL A 606 -4.94 -53.66 77.14
C VAL A 606 -4.12 -54.83 77.67
N LEU A 607 -4.79 -55.98 77.81
CA LEU A 607 -4.26 -57.26 78.26
C LEU A 607 -3.84 -58.08 77.05
N SER A 608 -2.59 -58.55 76.97
CA SER A 608 -2.12 -59.47 75.94
C SER A 608 -1.91 -60.88 76.52
N LEU A 609 -2.47 -61.88 75.84
CA LEU A 609 -2.50 -63.29 76.25
C LEU A 609 -2.03 -64.19 75.10
N LEU A 610 -1.36 -65.30 75.42
CA LEU A 610 -1.18 -66.39 74.46
C LEU A 610 -2.40 -67.31 74.56
N VAL A 611 -3.01 -67.58 73.41
CA VAL A 611 -4.19 -68.44 73.28
C VAL A 611 -3.85 -69.57 72.32
N ARG A 612 -4.25 -70.79 72.66
CA ARG A 612 -4.13 -71.93 71.77
C ARG A 612 -5.19 -71.85 70.68
N LEU A 613 -4.78 -72.02 69.43
CA LEU A 613 -5.69 -72.05 68.29
C LEU A 613 -6.56 -73.32 68.34
N PRO A 614 -7.83 -73.25 67.92
CA PRO A 614 -8.76 -74.37 68.01
C PRO A 614 -8.24 -75.55 67.17
N THR A 615 -8.15 -76.73 67.79
CA THR A 615 -7.60 -77.94 67.18
C THR A 615 -8.66 -78.79 66.46
N GLY A 616 -9.92 -78.34 66.42
CA GLY A 616 -11.02 -79.03 65.74
C GLY A 616 -11.34 -80.42 66.29
N GLY A 617 -10.99 -80.70 67.56
CA GLY A 617 -11.15 -82.01 68.20
C GLY A 617 -9.94 -82.95 68.03
N HIS A 618 -8.88 -82.53 67.33
CA HIS A 618 -7.62 -83.27 67.26
C HIS A 618 -6.64 -82.82 68.36
N GLN A 619 -5.64 -83.65 68.68
CA GLN A 619 -4.67 -83.34 69.74
C GLN A 619 -3.73 -82.18 69.40
N HIS A 620 -3.52 -81.89 68.11
CA HIS A 620 -2.64 -80.83 67.63
C HIS A 620 -3.34 -80.01 66.54
N ALA A 621 -2.98 -78.73 66.43
CA ALA A 621 -3.48 -77.88 65.36
C ALA A 621 -3.03 -78.42 63.99
N PRO A 622 -3.81 -78.21 62.90
CA PRO A 622 -3.53 -78.79 61.59
C PRO A 622 -2.11 -78.44 61.07
N PRO A 623 -1.43 -79.35 60.33
CA PRO A 623 -0.08 -79.12 59.82
C PRO A 623 -0.04 -77.90 58.89
N GLY A 624 0.86 -76.94 59.16
CA GLY A 624 1.00 -75.68 58.43
C GLY A 624 1.05 -74.44 59.33
N GLN A 625 0.58 -74.55 60.58
CA GLN A 625 0.76 -73.54 61.63
C GLN A 625 1.56 -74.14 62.78
N VAL A 626 2.88 -73.99 62.69
CA VAL A 626 3.90 -74.81 63.37
C VAL A 626 3.84 -74.81 64.91
N ALA A 627 3.11 -73.88 65.54
CA ALA A 627 3.05 -73.77 67.01
C ALA A 627 1.64 -73.88 67.62
N GLY A 628 0.56 -73.87 66.83
CA GLY A 628 -0.83 -73.94 67.35
C GLY A 628 -1.20 -72.88 68.40
N LEU A 629 -0.43 -71.79 68.52
CA LEU A 629 -0.57 -70.72 69.50
C LEU A 629 -0.65 -69.37 68.77
N ALA A 630 -1.49 -68.46 69.26
CA ALA A 630 -1.63 -67.09 68.79
C ALA A 630 -1.61 -66.11 69.97
N VAL A 631 -1.17 -64.87 69.73
CA VAL A 631 -1.27 -63.79 70.71
C VAL A 631 -2.60 -63.08 70.50
N ALA A 632 -3.41 -62.96 71.55
CA ALA A 632 -4.67 -62.22 71.56
C ALA A 632 -4.60 -61.04 72.54
N SER A 633 -5.32 -59.96 72.25
CA SER A 633 -5.40 -58.78 73.10
C SER A 633 -6.85 -58.48 73.51
N ALA A 634 -7.09 -58.14 74.78
CA ALA A 634 -8.39 -57.76 75.31
C ALA A 634 -8.30 -56.48 76.15
N LEU A 635 -9.25 -55.55 76.00
CA LEU A 635 -9.34 -54.38 76.87
C LEU A 635 -10.00 -54.77 78.20
N VAL A 636 -9.32 -54.52 79.32
CA VAL A 636 -9.80 -54.80 80.68
C VAL A 636 -9.92 -53.52 81.48
N THR A 637 -10.86 -53.46 82.41
CA THR A 637 -11.01 -52.32 83.32
C THR A 637 -10.12 -52.52 84.56
N LEU A 638 -9.39 -51.47 84.93
CA LEU A 638 -8.63 -51.43 86.18
C LEU A 638 -9.56 -50.85 87.25
N GLY A 639 -9.99 -51.67 88.21
CA GLY A 639 -10.94 -51.27 89.25
C GLY A 639 -10.51 -50.00 90.02
N ASN A 640 -11.49 -49.17 90.40
CA ASN A 640 -11.36 -47.83 90.99
C ASN A 640 -10.22 -47.68 92.05
N PRO A 641 -9.20 -46.84 91.80
CA PRO A 641 -8.30 -46.40 92.87
C PRO A 641 -8.97 -45.32 93.74
N ARG A 642 -8.94 -45.52 95.07
CA ARG A 642 -9.46 -44.64 96.14
C ARG A 642 -8.76 -43.27 96.16
N ARG A 643 -9.46 -42.22 96.63
CA ARG A 643 -9.01 -40.82 96.75
C ARG A 643 -7.79 -40.64 97.69
N PRO A 644 -6.77 -39.83 97.33
CA PRO A 644 -5.81 -39.24 98.27
C PRO A 644 -6.23 -37.83 98.76
N SER A 645 -5.78 -37.47 99.97
CA SER A 645 -6.19 -36.34 100.83
C SER A 645 -5.56 -34.97 100.50
N ILE A 646 -6.21 -33.89 100.95
CA ILE A 646 -5.87 -32.46 100.81
C ILE A 646 -4.92 -31.98 101.93
N GLU A 647 -3.97 -31.08 101.62
CA GLU A 647 -3.46 -30.03 102.54
C GLU A 647 -2.98 -28.79 101.75
N HIS A 648 -3.41 -27.58 102.16
CA HIS A 648 -2.92 -26.23 101.79
C HIS A 648 -2.15 -25.67 103.02
N PRO A 649 -1.19 -24.68 102.97
CA PRO A 649 -1.39 -23.31 102.43
C PRO A 649 -0.13 -22.45 102.05
N LYS A 650 -0.34 -21.28 101.41
CA LYS A 650 0.04 -19.90 101.85
C LYS A 650 0.15 -18.89 100.69
N GLU A 651 -0.69 -17.87 100.74
CA GLU A 651 -0.63 -16.59 100.02
C GLU A 651 0.38 -15.62 100.72
N PRO A 652 0.94 -14.54 100.10
CA PRO A 652 0.15 -13.30 99.90
C PRO A 652 0.57 -12.26 98.80
N LYS A 653 -0.46 -11.50 98.34
CA LYS A 653 -0.60 -10.02 98.15
C LYS A 653 0.27 -9.19 97.14
N ALA A 654 -0.41 -8.79 96.06
CA ALA A 654 -0.70 -7.44 95.52
C ALA A 654 0.19 -6.19 95.79
N LYS A 655 0.47 -5.40 94.72
CA LYS A 655 0.02 -3.99 94.50
C LYS A 655 0.61 -3.30 93.24
N ARG A 656 -0.28 -2.85 92.34
CA ARG A 656 -0.55 -1.47 91.81
C ARG A 656 0.59 -0.45 91.49
N LYS A 657 0.46 0.17 90.28
CA LYS A 657 0.96 1.51 89.76
C LYS A 657 2.49 1.62 89.54
N GLN A 658 3.05 2.38 88.59
CA GLN A 658 2.68 3.67 87.96
C GLN A 658 3.53 3.93 86.69
N SER A 659 3.11 4.93 85.90
CA SER A 659 3.77 5.53 84.73
C SER A 659 4.97 6.43 85.05
N GLN A 660 5.63 6.86 83.95
CA GLN A 660 6.50 8.02 83.72
C GLN A 660 8.00 7.84 83.99
N HIS A 661 8.77 7.77 82.90
CA HIS A 661 9.47 8.96 82.41
C HIS A 661 9.48 9.01 80.88
#